data_AF-A0A2M4ALV9-F1
#
_entry.id   AF-A0A2M4ALV9-F1
#
_cell.length_a   1.000
_cell.length_b   1.000
_cell.length_c   1.000
_cell.angle_alpha   90.00
_cell.angle_beta   90.00
_cell.angle_gamma   90.00
#
_symmetry.space_group_name_H-M   'P 1'
#
loop_
_entity.id
_entity.type
_entity.pdbx_description
1 polymer ?
#
loop_
_entity_poly.entity_id
_entity_poly.type
_entity_poly.pdbx_seq_one_letter_code
_entity_poly.pdbx_strand_id
1 'polypeptide(L)'
;MEKPKSDHKNEPKLHRGSQQGEDVPRVRNVLLRAICAVYLMAFVSFYCQAEGLYGETGILPTNRVLQNGTLKERLSLLQLAPFIGLSGEGHAAIDLLCLAGATVAFLGLTSRAHCRLLSFIVMWTLYFSLVQILQSFRQQADYLLLEAGFLCILLAPTRLTDGRNPMEEIALLLLKWLVFRFMFASGSVKLASGCPLWWSLDGLQRHYETMPLPTSYSWYTYQLPEVFHRLSTIYVYLSELVVPWLFFAPNRIVRRFAFGWHVFLHANIIGCGNYGFLSPLVLTLMVTLLDDDDKLLVKFLRDTPGPINSERNSGVERRPRGGTVRHQTEPNDSDRNGNRILKVIIVLMLVGSWIIFGIGFSTSEDGYLSFKPNFSRDQYLSVMQSMLHAAPLLVFGLLVRKFLKLLSFQDTVGSLAEGARQFAKNLGLLISTIVAFTVFFMSIVPHSRLLPSTAISSPVMTRAYGGLHSLYVVNQYGRHLTKMRPIRREIILEYTDDLNGTWQEYGFDYKPWTVERASSLPYAGLYFPRFDFKFYDGAASKLDAQRWFYPMVLRLLQHQQPVLDLFDGRHVPSKAPRFIRASLYQFSYTRLSTKSTSGAFWKRERLGDYFSVFSLNAPHLQDKLKQIGYWAADQTETARDTHSWNWLMRWLLDAVRRFVSTIEGSYLVTGLLVAAVSLIYSQRHQSPTEKQ
;
A
#
# COMPACT_ATOMS: atom_id res chain seq x y z
N MET A 1 -31.40 -62.30 -53.01
CA MET A 1 -32.64 -61.90 -52.32
C MET A 1 -32.38 -60.57 -51.63
N GLU A 2 -32.97 -59.53 -52.17
CA GLU A 2 -32.82 -58.13 -51.76
C GLU A 2 -33.39 -57.86 -50.36
N LYS A 3 -32.73 -56.97 -49.61
CA LYS A 3 -33.35 -56.19 -48.52
C LYS A 3 -32.85 -54.74 -48.58
N PRO A 4 -33.69 -53.77 -48.17
CA PRO A 4 -33.73 -52.43 -48.73
C PRO A 4 -32.73 -51.46 -48.09
N LYS A 5 -32.33 -50.45 -48.86
CA LYS A 5 -31.64 -49.25 -48.39
C LYS A 5 -32.56 -48.45 -47.47
N SER A 6 -32.16 -48.23 -46.22
CA SER A 6 -32.77 -47.22 -45.34
C SER A 6 -31.84 -46.02 -45.21
N ASP A 7 -32.37 -44.86 -45.58
CA ASP A 7 -31.76 -43.54 -45.45
C ASP A 7 -31.37 -43.24 -44.00
N HIS A 8 -30.07 -43.24 -43.71
CA HIS A 8 -29.56 -42.54 -42.55
C HIS A 8 -29.62 -41.04 -42.83
N LYS A 9 -30.62 -40.39 -42.22
CA LYS A 9 -30.67 -38.94 -42.04
C LYS A 9 -29.30 -38.42 -41.58
N ASN A 10 -28.73 -37.55 -42.40
CA ASN A 10 -27.70 -36.60 -41.99
C ASN A 10 -28.24 -35.75 -40.83
N GLU A 11 -28.00 -36.17 -39.60
CA GLU A 11 -27.94 -35.21 -38.49
C GLU A 11 -26.72 -34.32 -38.74
N PRO A 12 -26.87 -32.98 -38.80
CA PRO A 12 -25.71 -32.12 -38.85
C PRO A 12 -24.96 -32.30 -37.54
N LYS A 13 -23.79 -32.95 -37.60
CA LYS A 13 -22.76 -32.83 -36.57
C LYS A 13 -22.56 -31.34 -36.36
N LEU A 14 -23.10 -30.81 -35.27
CA LEU A 14 -22.85 -29.45 -34.82
C LEU A 14 -21.35 -29.39 -34.56
N HIS A 15 -20.59 -28.91 -35.56
CA HIS A 15 -19.20 -28.54 -35.41
C HIS A 15 -19.16 -27.43 -34.37
N ARG A 16 -19.05 -27.82 -33.11
CA ARG A 16 -18.72 -26.95 -31.98
C ARG A 16 -17.21 -26.68 -32.04
N GLY A 17 -16.79 -26.12 -33.17
CA GLY A 17 -15.41 -25.76 -33.47
C GLY A 17 -15.26 -24.25 -33.39
N SER A 18 -14.47 -23.82 -32.41
CA SER A 18 -13.62 -22.63 -32.45
C SER A 18 -14.28 -21.28 -32.79
N GLN A 19 -14.92 -20.64 -31.80
CA GLN A 19 -15.00 -19.17 -31.73
C GLN A 19 -15.42 -18.62 -30.35
N GLN A 20 -15.01 -19.27 -29.25
CA GLN A 20 -14.89 -18.58 -27.95
C GLN A 20 -13.43 -18.19 -27.79
N GLY A 21 -13.06 -16.98 -28.21
CA GLY A 21 -11.88 -16.35 -27.62
C GLY A 21 -12.21 -16.18 -26.14
N GLU A 22 -11.59 -16.98 -25.27
CA GLU A 22 -11.73 -16.84 -23.82
C GLU A 22 -11.30 -15.43 -23.42
N ASP A 23 -12.26 -14.54 -23.21
CA ASP A 23 -11.99 -13.19 -22.72
C ASP A 23 -11.32 -13.30 -21.34
N VAL A 24 -10.02 -12.99 -21.31
CA VAL A 24 -9.20 -13.00 -20.09
C VAL A 24 -9.84 -12.08 -19.04
N PRO A 25 -9.99 -12.52 -17.78
CA PRO A 25 -10.54 -11.68 -16.72
C PRO A 25 -9.74 -10.38 -16.55
N ARG A 26 -10.38 -9.26 -16.90
CA ARG A 26 -9.74 -7.93 -17.02
C ARG A 26 -9.38 -7.35 -15.66
N VAL A 27 -10.28 -7.44 -14.69
CA VAL A 27 -10.10 -7.01 -13.30
C VAL A 27 -8.91 -7.74 -12.69
N ARG A 28 -8.86 -9.08 -12.81
CA ARG A 28 -7.73 -9.90 -12.35
C ARG A 28 -6.42 -9.41 -12.95
N ASN A 29 -6.37 -9.24 -14.27
CA ASN A 29 -5.16 -8.81 -14.97
C ASN A 29 -4.68 -7.41 -14.52
N VAL A 30 -5.58 -6.42 -14.47
CA VAL A 30 -5.24 -5.06 -14.01
C VAL A 30 -4.75 -5.09 -12.57
N LEU A 31 -5.46 -5.80 -11.69
CA LEU A 31 -5.15 -5.89 -10.27
C LEU A 31 -3.78 -6.53 -10.04
N LEU A 32 -3.47 -7.67 -10.67
CA LEU A 32 -2.18 -8.34 -10.52
C LEU A 32 -1.03 -7.46 -11.05
N ARG A 33 -1.19 -6.82 -12.21
CA ARG A 33 -0.18 -5.90 -12.76
C ARG A 33 0.02 -4.66 -11.90
N ALA A 34 -1.06 -4.09 -11.35
CA ALA A 34 -0.99 -2.95 -10.44
C ALA A 34 -0.30 -3.34 -9.12
N ILE A 35 -0.54 -4.54 -8.58
CA ILE A 35 0.22 -5.05 -7.43
C ILE A 35 1.70 -5.24 -7.77
N CYS A 36 2.03 -5.70 -8.98
CA CYS A 36 3.42 -5.71 -9.44
C CYS A 36 4.03 -4.29 -9.46
N ALA A 37 3.29 -3.27 -9.89
CA ALA A 37 3.77 -1.88 -9.80
C ALA A 37 4.03 -1.45 -8.35
N VAL A 38 3.15 -1.82 -7.42
CA VAL A 38 3.33 -1.51 -5.98
C VAL A 38 4.55 -2.23 -5.41
N TYR A 39 4.76 -3.51 -5.73
CA TYR A 39 5.97 -4.24 -5.34
C TYR A 39 7.23 -3.58 -5.91
N LEU A 40 7.19 -3.15 -7.17
CA LEU A 40 8.31 -2.42 -7.79
C LEU A 40 8.63 -1.15 -7.01
N MET A 41 7.63 -0.32 -6.70
CA MET A 41 7.81 0.87 -5.87
C MET A 41 8.42 0.52 -4.50
N ALA A 42 7.94 -0.55 -3.85
CA ALA A 42 8.39 -0.96 -2.53
C ALA A 42 9.84 -1.48 -2.52
N PHE A 43 10.21 -2.36 -3.46
CA PHE A 43 11.57 -2.89 -3.59
C PHE A 43 12.57 -1.80 -3.94
N VAL A 44 12.26 -0.95 -4.92
CA VAL A 44 13.16 0.12 -5.35
C VAL A 44 13.30 1.18 -4.25
N SER A 45 12.21 1.56 -3.58
CA SER A 45 12.30 2.50 -2.45
C SER A 45 13.15 1.96 -1.30
N PHE A 46 13.05 0.66 -1.02
CA PHE A 46 13.90 -0.02 -0.04
C PHE A 46 15.36 -0.02 -0.51
N TYR A 47 15.61 -0.43 -1.75
CA TYR A 47 16.94 -0.52 -2.35
C TYR A 47 17.71 0.78 -2.17
N CYS A 48 17.15 1.92 -2.55
CA CYS A 48 17.84 3.22 -2.47
C CYS A 48 18.40 3.52 -1.07
N GLN A 49 17.71 3.11 0.00
CA GLN A 49 18.09 3.40 1.39
C GLN A 49 18.77 2.22 2.10
N ALA A 50 18.85 1.06 1.45
CA ALA A 50 19.26 -0.19 2.09
C ALA A 50 20.67 -0.13 2.68
N GLU A 51 21.60 0.50 1.97
CA GLU A 51 23.00 0.60 2.39
C GLU A 51 23.14 1.45 3.66
N GLY A 52 22.58 2.66 3.67
CA GLY A 52 22.62 3.55 4.83
C GLY A 52 21.83 3.02 6.03
N LEU A 53 20.72 2.32 5.81
CA LEU A 53 19.90 1.80 6.91
C LEU A 53 20.43 0.47 7.45
N TYR A 54 20.83 -0.47 6.59
CA TYR A 54 21.03 -1.88 6.93
C TYR A 54 22.37 -2.47 6.48
N GLY A 55 23.17 -1.70 5.75
CA GLY A 55 24.56 -2.02 5.46
C GLY A 55 25.39 -2.06 6.73
N GLU A 56 26.63 -2.53 6.62
CA GLU A 56 27.48 -2.81 7.77
C GLU A 56 27.93 -1.56 8.52
N THR A 57 28.17 -0.50 7.75
CA THR A 57 28.42 0.86 8.23
C THR A 57 27.14 1.68 8.35
N GLY A 58 25.99 1.07 8.08
CA GLY A 58 24.67 1.68 8.24
C GLY A 58 24.19 1.81 9.68
N ILE A 59 22.98 2.36 9.84
CA ILE A 59 22.36 2.63 11.15
C ILE A 59 22.10 1.33 11.91
N LEU A 60 21.47 0.34 11.27
CA LEU A 60 21.08 -0.95 11.85
C LEU A 60 21.64 -2.12 11.02
N PRO A 61 22.93 -2.48 11.18
CA PRO A 61 23.55 -3.53 10.39
C PRO A 61 22.78 -4.86 10.41
N THR A 62 22.51 -5.41 9.23
CA THR A 62 21.67 -6.62 9.06
C THR A 62 22.17 -7.82 9.86
N ASN A 63 23.48 -8.05 9.88
CA ASN A 63 24.08 -9.18 10.62
C ASN A 63 23.73 -9.10 12.12
N ARG A 64 23.72 -7.90 12.70
CA ARG A 64 23.35 -7.68 14.09
C ARG A 64 21.86 -7.85 14.32
N VAL A 65 21.03 -7.35 13.41
CA VAL A 65 19.57 -7.48 13.46
C VAL A 65 19.15 -8.97 13.42
N LEU A 66 19.78 -9.78 12.57
CA LEU A 66 19.46 -11.20 12.45
C LEU A 66 20.02 -12.05 13.60
N GLN A 67 21.24 -11.76 14.08
CA GLN A 67 21.85 -12.47 15.21
C GLN A 67 21.10 -12.21 16.51
N ASN A 68 20.80 -10.94 16.80
CA ASN A 68 20.11 -10.53 18.03
C ASN A 68 18.58 -10.53 17.89
N GLY A 69 18.09 -10.89 16.70
CA GLY A 69 16.67 -10.91 16.37
C GLY A 69 15.91 -12.07 17.00
N THR A 70 14.62 -11.85 17.16
CA THR A 70 13.64 -12.87 17.54
C THR A 70 13.61 -14.02 16.51
N LEU A 71 13.08 -15.19 16.89
CA LEU A 71 12.86 -16.31 15.96
C LEU A 71 12.11 -15.89 14.69
N LYS A 72 11.19 -14.91 14.80
CA LYS A 72 10.46 -14.33 13.68
C LYS A 72 11.36 -13.54 12.74
N GLU A 73 12.25 -12.70 13.28
CA GLU A 73 13.20 -11.91 12.48
C GLU A 73 14.25 -12.82 11.81
N ARG A 74 14.54 -13.97 12.42
CA ARG A 74 15.39 -15.02 11.85
C ARG A 74 14.75 -15.77 10.67
N LEU A 75 13.43 -15.74 10.50
CA LEU A 75 12.75 -16.30 9.31
C LEU A 75 12.91 -15.35 8.11
N SER A 76 14.10 -15.32 7.53
CA SER A 76 14.43 -14.48 6.37
C SER A 76 15.39 -15.20 5.43
N LEU A 77 15.16 -15.04 4.12
CA LEU A 77 16.09 -15.55 3.09
C LEU A 77 17.50 -14.94 3.20
N LEU A 78 17.65 -13.82 3.92
CA LEU A 78 18.95 -13.22 4.20
C LEU A 78 19.87 -14.17 5.01
N GLN A 79 19.31 -15.09 5.80
CA GLN A 79 20.10 -16.13 6.47
C GLN A 79 20.72 -17.13 5.49
N LEU A 80 20.22 -17.19 4.26
CA LEU A 80 20.77 -18.07 3.22
C LEU A 80 21.93 -17.42 2.45
N ALA A 81 22.23 -16.14 2.69
CA ALA A 81 23.31 -15.43 2.01
C ALA A 81 24.67 -16.15 2.08
N PRO A 82 25.07 -16.77 3.21
CA PRO A 82 26.31 -17.55 3.26
C PRO A 82 26.35 -18.73 2.30
N PHE A 83 25.22 -19.42 2.10
CA PHE A 83 25.15 -20.57 1.19
C PHE A 83 25.27 -20.17 -0.28
N ILE A 84 24.93 -18.93 -0.64
CA ILE A 84 25.02 -18.39 -2.02
C ILE A 84 26.38 -17.71 -2.26
N GLY A 85 27.25 -17.71 -1.24
CA GLY A 85 28.56 -17.05 -1.31
C GLY A 85 28.51 -15.55 -1.22
N LEU A 86 27.40 -15.02 -0.71
CA LEU A 86 27.23 -13.64 -0.30
C LEU A 86 27.41 -13.49 1.22
N SER A 87 28.01 -14.49 1.90
CA SER A 87 28.58 -14.30 3.24
C SER A 87 29.75 -13.35 3.16
N GLY A 88 29.75 -12.36 4.03
CA GLY A 88 30.87 -11.46 4.19
C GLY A 88 30.41 -10.05 4.53
N GLU A 89 31.39 -9.16 4.50
CA GLU A 89 31.22 -7.74 4.75
C GLU A 89 30.30 -7.11 3.68
N GLY A 90 28.98 -6.91 3.91
CA GLY A 90 28.21 -6.03 3.02
C GLY A 90 26.69 -6.20 2.91
N HIS A 91 26.10 -5.28 2.14
CA HIS A 91 24.68 -5.16 1.80
C HIS A 91 24.26 -5.98 0.57
N ALA A 92 25.18 -6.74 -0.05
CA ALA A 92 24.97 -7.44 -1.32
C ALA A 92 23.77 -8.41 -1.32
N ALA A 93 23.55 -9.14 -0.23
CA ALA A 93 22.38 -10.04 -0.12
C ALA A 93 21.06 -9.26 -0.18
N ILE A 94 21.00 -8.08 0.44
CA ILE A 94 19.83 -7.19 0.45
C ILE A 94 19.60 -6.66 -0.96
N ASP A 95 20.66 -6.23 -1.63
CA ASP A 95 20.64 -5.76 -3.01
C ASP A 95 20.12 -6.84 -3.95
N LEU A 96 20.58 -8.08 -3.81
CA LEU A 96 20.08 -9.22 -4.60
C LEU A 96 18.57 -9.42 -4.40
N LEU A 97 18.07 -9.43 -3.16
CA LEU A 97 16.63 -9.61 -2.92
C LEU A 97 15.82 -8.44 -3.50
N CYS A 98 16.30 -7.20 -3.36
CA CYS A 98 15.65 -6.02 -3.89
C CYS A 98 15.60 -6.02 -5.42
N LEU A 99 16.73 -6.28 -6.09
CA LEU A 99 16.84 -6.28 -7.54
C LEU A 99 16.09 -7.47 -8.15
N ALA A 100 16.15 -8.66 -7.55
CA ALA A 100 15.36 -9.82 -7.99
C ALA A 100 13.86 -9.53 -7.87
N GLY A 101 13.42 -8.99 -6.72
CA GLY A 101 12.03 -8.61 -6.48
C GLY A 101 11.55 -7.55 -7.46
N ALA A 102 12.33 -6.48 -7.65
CA ALA A 102 12.05 -5.42 -8.61
C ALA A 102 11.98 -5.94 -10.04
N THR A 103 12.85 -6.88 -10.43
CA THR A 103 12.85 -7.48 -11.77
C THR A 103 11.57 -8.28 -12.02
N VAL A 104 11.20 -9.18 -11.10
CA VAL A 104 9.95 -9.96 -11.22
C VAL A 104 8.73 -9.03 -11.25
N ALA A 105 8.74 -7.99 -10.41
CA ALA A 105 7.69 -6.97 -10.39
C ALA A 105 7.60 -6.19 -11.72
N PHE A 106 8.73 -5.77 -12.30
CA PHE A 106 8.77 -5.05 -13.57
C PHE A 106 8.29 -5.92 -14.74
N LEU A 107 8.71 -7.19 -14.79
CA LEU A 107 8.25 -8.15 -15.81
C LEU A 107 6.75 -8.44 -15.70
N GLY A 108 6.23 -8.57 -14.48
CA GLY A 108 4.79 -8.70 -14.22
C GLY A 108 4.01 -7.45 -14.61
N LEU A 109 4.53 -6.26 -14.30
CA LEU A 109 3.90 -5.00 -14.68
C LEU A 109 3.82 -4.84 -16.20
N THR A 110 4.88 -5.16 -16.92
CA THR A 110 4.96 -5.00 -18.38
C THR A 110 4.19 -6.06 -19.14
N SER A 111 4.20 -7.32 -18.69
CA SER A 111 3.57 -8.42 -19.40
C SER A 111 2.72 -9.32 -18.50
N ARG A 112 1.47 -9.55 -18.93
CA ARG A 112 0.55 -10.52 -18.30
C ARG A 112 1.15 -11.92 -18.19
N ALA A 113 2.11 -12.25 -19.06
CA ALA A 113 2.75 -13.56 -19.07
C ALA A 113 3.46 -13.89 -17.75
N HIS A 114 3.90 -12.86 -17.03
CA HIS A 114 4.66 -12.98 -15.79
C HIS A 114 3.81 -12.76 -14.54
N CYS A 115 2.51 -12.45 -14.66
CA CYS A 115 1.58 -12.39 -13.53
C CYS A 115 1.07 -13.79 -13.15
N ARG A 116 1.98 -14.69 -12.76
CA ARG A 116 1.68 -16.08 -12.40
C ARG A 116 1.80 -16.33 -10.91
N LEU A 117 1.19 -17.41 -10.42
CA LEU A 117 1.29 -17.88 -9.04
C LEU A 117 2.72 -17.80 -8.48
N LEU A 118 3.69 -18.36 -9.22
CA LEU A 118 5.09 -18.40 -8.79
C LEU A 118 5.68 -17.00 -8.61
N SER A 119 5.37 -16.06 -9.50
CA SER A 119 5.87 -14.68 -9.41
C SER A 119 5.41 -14.00 -8.13
N PHE A 120 4.15 -14.22 -7.71
CA PHE A 120 3.61 -13.67 -6.47
C PHE A 120 4.19 -14.35 -5.23
N ILE A 121 4.43 -15.67 -5.27
CA ILE A 121 5.13 -16.39 -4.19
C ILE A 121 6.55 -15.83 -4.02
N VAL A 122 7.28 -15.64 -5.13
CA VAL A 122 8.64 -15.10 -5.13
C VAL A 122 8.66 -13.66 -4.60
N MET A 123 7.86 -12.75 -5.19
CA MET A 123 7.80 -11.36 -4.71
C MET A 123 7.42 -11.27 -3.24
N TRP A 124 6.42 -12.03 -2.80
CA TRP A 124 5.98 -12.04 -1.40
C TRP A 124 7.09 -12.53 -0.47
N THR A 125 7.78 -13.62 -0.81
CA THR A 125 8.83 -14.20 0.04
C THR A 125 10.07 -13.30 0.11
N LEU A 126 10.46 -12.70 -1.01
CA LEU A 126 11.55 -11.73 -1.06
C LEU A 126 11.22 -10.49 -0.21
N TYR A 127 10.02 -9.93 -0.36
CA TYR A 127 9.61 -8.75 0.41
C TYR A 127 9.44 -9.06 1.90
N PHE A 128 8.86 -10.21 2.23
CA PHE A 128 8.74 -10.70 3.61
C PHE A 128 10.11 -10.76 4.30
N SER A 129 11.12 -11.28 3.59
CA SER A 129 12.50 -11.38 4.09
C SER A 129 13.12 -10.01 4.41
N LEU A 130 12.85 -8.99 3.58
CA LEU A 130 13.28 -7.61 3.82
C LEU A 130 12.52 -6.95 4.98
N VAL A 131 11.21 -7.20 5.10
CA VAL A 131 10.38 -6.62 6.16
C VAL A 131 10.77 -7.13 7.55
N GLN A 132 11.41 -8.31 7.65
CA GLN A 132 11.93 -8.79 8.94
C GLN A 132 13.03 -7.88 9.50
N ILE A 133 13.94 -7.40 8.65
CA ILE A 133 15.06 -6.56 9.11
C ILE A 133 14.66 -5.09 9.34
N LEU A 134 13.45 -4.68 8.90
CA LEU A 134 13.01 -3.29 9.01
C LEU A 134 12.97 -2.76 10.46
N GLN A 135 12.75 -3.63 11.45
CA GLN A 135 12.61 -3.29 12.87
C GLN A 135 11.79 -1.99 13.10
N SER A 136 12.46 -0.91 13.52
CA SER A 136 11.84 0.39 13.83
C SER A 136 11.37 1.15 12.59
N PHE A 137 11.90 0.88 11.40
CA PHE A 137 11.54 1.55 10.14
C PHE A 137 10.38 0.86 9.40
N ARG A 138 9.76 -0.15 10.02
CA ARG A 138 8.60 -0.85 9.46
C ARG A 138 7.34 0.02 9.56
N GLN A 139 6.57 0.07 8.48
CA GLN A 139 5.44 0.98 8.32
C GLN A 139 4.15 0.24 7.93
N GLN A 140 3.00 0.90 8.10
CA GLN A 140 1.70 0.25 7.85
C GLN A 140 1.53 -0.23 6.39
N ALA A 141 2.18 0.44 5.44
CA ALA A 141 2.21 0.04 4.04
C ALA A 141 2.83 -1.35 3.84
N ASP A 142 3.83 -1.72 4.64
CA ASP A 142 4.51 -3.01 4.55
C ASP A 142 3.57 -4.16 4.95
N TYR A 143 2.81 -3.97 6.03
CA TYR A 143 1.82 -4.95 6.50
C TYR A 143 0.71 -5.15 5.46
N LEU A 144 0.21 -4.04 4.90
CA LEU A 144 -0.86 -4.11 3.89
C LEU A 144 -0.37 -4.78 2.61
N LEU A 145 0.87 -4.52 2.17
CA LEU A 145 1.43 -5.12 0.96
C LEU A 145 1.65 -6.62 1.13
N LEU A 146 2.14 -7.08 2.29
CA LEU A 146 2.31 -8.51 2.56
C LEU A 146 0.96 -9.24 2.63
N GLU A 147 -0.06 -8.65 3.25
CA GLU A 147 -1.39 -9.24 3.33
C GLU A 147 -2.09 -9.27 1.95
N ALA A 148 -2.02 -8.17 1.19
CA ALA A 148 -2.54 -8.10 -0.18
C ALA A 148 -1.80 -9.06 -1.12
N GLY A 149 -0.47 -9.08 -1.04
CA GLY A 149 0.39 -9.95 -1.83
C GLY A 149 0.14 -11.43 -1.58
N PHE A 150 -0.09 -11.82 -0.32
CA PHE A 150 -0.48 -13.19 0.02
C PHE A 150 -1.83 -13.56 -0.59
N LEU A 151 -2.82 -12.67 -0.51
CA LEU A 151 -4.12 -12.90 -1.16
C LEU A 151 -4.00 -12.94 -2.70
N CYS A 152 -3.05 -12.22 -3.29
CA CYS A 152 -2.77 -12.32 -4.73
C CYS A 152 -2.18 -13.67 -5.14
N ILE A 153 -1.56 -14.44 -4.24
CA ILE A 153 -1.16 -15.83 -4.52
C ILE A 153 -2.41 -16.68 -4.79
N LEU A 154 -3.50 -16.48 -4.05
CA LEU A 154 -4.78 -17.18 -4.30
C LEU A 154 -5.49 -16.72 -5.58
N LEU A 155 -5.18 -15.50 -6.05
CA LEU A 155 -5.77 -14.89 -7.24
C LEU A 155 -4.99 -15.22 -8.53
N ALA A 156 -3.68 -15.37 -8.44
CA ALA A 156 -2.80 -15.47 -9.59
C ALA A 156 -2.99 -16.80 -10.35
N PRO A 157 -3.07 -16.77 -11.69
CA PRO A 157 -3.23 -17.97 -12.49
C PRO A 157 -1.99 -18.87 -12.42
N THR A 158 -2.20 -20.18 -12.56
CA THR A 158 -1.08 -21.14 -12.65
C THR A 158 -0.57 -21.26 -14.08
N ARG A 159 -1.48 -21.26 -15.06
CA ARG A 159 -1.21 -21.29 -16.49
C ARG A 159 -1.83 -20.07 -17.15
N LEU A 160 -1.23 -19.62 -18.25
CA LEU A 160 -1.71 -18.44 -18.99
C LEU A 160 -3.08 -18.63 -19.65
N THR A 161 -3.43 -19.88 -19.94
CA THR A 161 -4.73 -20.29 -20.49
C THR A 161 -5.76 -20.53 -19.40
N ASP A 162 -5.44 -20.30 -18.12
CA ASP A 162 -6.43 -20.46 -17.05
C ASP A 162 -7.48 -19.35 -17.20
N GLY A 163 -8.69 -19.75 -17.58
CA GLY A 163 -9.89 -18.91 -17.56
C GLY A 163 -10.25 -18.44 -16.15
N ARG A 164 -11.52 -18.07 -15.95
CA ARG A 164 -12.00 -17.74 -14.59
C ARG A 164 -11.93 -18.99 -13.71
N ASN A 165 -11.13 -18.91 -12.65
CA ASN A 165 -11.12 -19.93 -11.60
C ASN A 165 -12.21 -19.56 -10.58
N PRO A 166 -13.09 -20.45 -10.13
CA PRO A 166 -14.05 -20.11 -9.09
C PRO A 166 -13.41 -19.70 -7.73
N MET A 167 -12.14 -20.03 -7.48
CA MET A 167 -11.34 -19.46 -6.38
C MET A 167 -11.07 -17.94 -6.54
N GLU A 168 -11.07 -17.43 -7.77
CA GLU A 168 -10.90 -16.01 -8.11
C GLU A 168 -11.97 -15.15 -7.42
N GLU A 169 -13.24 -15.59 -7.43
CA GLU A 169 -14.33 -14.84 -6.80
C GLU A 169 -14.15 -14.75 -5.27
N ILE A 170 -13.59 -15.80 -4.65
CA ILE A 170 -13.28 -15.82 -3.22
C ILE A 170 -12.08 -14.89 -2.94
N ALA A 171 -11.00 -15.00 -3.71
CA ALA A 171 -9.80 -14.17 -3.54
C ALA A 171 -10.11 -12.68 -3.71
N LEU A 172 -10.91 -12.31 -4.72
CA LEU A 172 -11.39 -10.93 -4.92
C LEU A 172 -12.26 -10.44 -3.76
N LEU A 173 -13.12 -11.31 -3.19
CA LEU A 173 -13.90 -10.97 -2.00
C LEU A 173 -13.01 -10.74 -0.78
N LEU A 174 -11.95 -11.54 -0.60
CA LEU A 174 -11.00 -11.36 0.50
C LEU A 174 -10.15 -10.09 0.35
N LEU A 175 -9.74 -9.74 -0.86
CA LEU A 175 -9.04 -8.46 -1.14
C LEU A 175 -9.97 -7.26 -0.88
N LYS A 176 -11.25 -7.39 -1.25
CA LYS A 176 -12.28 -6.41 -0.93
C LYS A 176 -12.52 -6.30 0.57
N TRP A 177 -12.51 -7.42 1.29
CA TRP A 177 -12.57 -7.45 2.75
C TRP A 177 -11.32 -6.81 3.40
N LEU A 178 -10.14 -7.02 2.83
CA LEU A 178 -8.90 -6.38 3.28
C LEU A 178 -8.99 -4.86 3.17
N VAL A 179 -9.37 -4.34 2.00
CA VAL A 179 -9.47 -2.88 1.80
C VAL A 179 -10.62 -2.27 2.61
N PHE A 180 -11.73 -2.99 2.79
CA PHE A 180 -12.77 -2.62 3.76
C PHE A 180 -12.19 -2.48 5.16
N ARG A 181 -11.51 -3.51 5.69
CA ARG A 181 -10.92 -3.48 7.04
C ARG A 181 -9.95 -2.34 7.20
N PHE A 182 -9.12 -2.07 6.20
CA PHE A 182 -8.16 -0.97 6.22
C PHE A 182 -8.87 0.39 6.36
N MET A 183 -9.86 0.67 5.49
CA MET A 183 -10.62 1.92 5.53
C MET A 183 -11.45 2.05 6.80
N PHE A 184 -12.15 0.98 7.17
CA PHE A 184 -13.00 0.95 8.34
C PHE A 184 -12.22 1.14 9.64
N ALA A 185 -11.05 0.49 9.77
CA ALA A 185 -10.16 0.68 10.90
C ALA A 185 -9.69 2.14 11.03
N SER A 186 -9.44 2.81 9.90
CA SER A 186 -9.02 4.21 9.88
C SER A 186 -10.07 5.14 10.50
N GLY A 187 -11.35 4.95 10.18
CA GLY A 187 -12.45 5.77 10.72
C GLY A 187 -12.84 5.40 12.14
N SER A 188 -12.92 4.10 12.43
CA SER A 188 -13.44 3.56 13.69
C SER A 188 -12.68 4.10 14.90
N VAL A 189 -11.36 4.17 14.78
CA VAL A 189 -10.46 4.58 15.86
C VAL A 189 -10.43 6.10 16.08
N LYS A 190 -10.78 6.92 15.08
CA LYS A 190 -10.72 8.39 15.18
C LYS A 190 -11.68 8.91 16.25
N LEU A 191 -12.97 8.60 16.14
CA LEU A 191 -13.97 9.04 17.12
C LEU A 191 -13.91 8.20 18.41
N ALA A 192 -13.60 6.89 18.31
CA ALA A 192 -13.46 6.02 19.48
C ALA A 192 -12.38 6.50 20.46
N SER A 193 -11.33 7.15 19.95
CA SER A 193 -10.24 7.69 20.75
C SER A 193 -10.65 8.74 21.78
N GLY A 194 -11.77 9.44 21.56
CA GLY A 194 -12.15 10.61 22.36
C GLY A 194 -11.29 11.85 22.09
N CYS A 195 -10.52 11.90 21.00
CA CYS A 195 -9.71 13.06 20.65
C CYS A 195 -10.59 14.29 20.36
N PRO A 196 -10.41 15.43 21.08
CA PRO A 196 -11.26 16.61 20.91
C PRO A 196 -11.26 17.18 19.48
N LEU A 197 -10.15 17.09 18.76
CA LEU A 197 -10.04 17.58 17.37
C LEU A 197 -10.91 16.79 16.39
N TRP A 198 -11.05 15.48 16.59
CA TRP A 198 -11.94 14.66 15.79
C TRP A 198 -13.41 14.98 16.12
N TRP A 199 -13.74 15.11 17.40
CA TRP A 199 -15.10 15.45 17.84
C TRP A 199 -15.55 16.87 17.49
N SER A 200 -14.64 17.83 17.35
CA SER A 200 -14.94 19.21 16.90
C SER A 200 -14.98 19.37 15.38
N LEU A 201 -14.66 18.31 14.62
CA LEU A 201 -14.48 18.33 13.16
C LEU A 201 -13.30 19.17 12.65
N ASP A 202 -12.48 19.72 13.54
CA ASP A 202 -11.30 20.52 13.21
C ASP A 202 -10.05 19.66 12.95
N GLY A 203 -10.20 18.33 12.97
CA GLY A 203 -9.13 17.37 12.71
C GLY A 203 -8.36 17.67 11.42
N LEU A 204 -9.03 17.80 10.28
CA LEU A 204 -8.30 18.05 9.02
C LEU A 204 -7.60 19.42 8.97
N GLN A 205 -8.14 20.44 9.64
CA GLN A 205 -7.49 21.75 9.74
C GLN A 205 -6.07 21.62 10.33
N ARG A 206 -5.89 20.73 11.32
CA ARG A 206 -4.58 20.42 11.89
C ARG A 206 -3.81 19.39 11.08
N HIS A 207 -4.49 18.50 10.37
CA HIS A 207 -3.88 17.37 9.69
C HIS A 207 -2.92 17.82 8.58
N TYR A 208 -3.34 18.80 7.78
CA TYR A 208 -2.55 19.33 6.68
C TYR A 208 -1.14 19.77 7.12
N GLU A 209 -1.02 20.34 8.32
CA GLU A 209 0.26 20.73 8.90
C GLU A 209 0.99 19.56 9.55
N THR A 210 0.28 18.72 10.29
CA THR A 210 0.86 17.72 11.20
C THR A 210 1.09 16.34 10.59
N MET A 211 0.76 16.12 9.32
CA MET A 211 0.99 14.83 8.64
C MET A 211 2.48 14.50 8.48
N PRO A 212 2.89 13.25 8.22
CA PRO A 212 4.30 12.85 8.23
C PRO A 212 5.20 13.65 7.29
N LEU A 213 4.91 13.59 5.99
CA LEU A 213 5.71 14.21 4.93
C LEU A 213 4.80 15.07 4.06
N PRO A 214 4.45 16.28 4.52
CA PRO A 214 3.56 17.16 3.78
C PRO A 214 4.20 17.69 2.50
N THR A 215 3.37 17.96 1.51
CA THR A 215 3.76 18.59 0.25
C THR A 215 3.32 20.06 0.23
N SER A 216 3.77 20.81 -0.77
CA SER A 216 3.29 22.18 -1.01
C SER A 216 1.77 22.27 -1.21
N TYR A 217 1.12 21.26 -1.79
CA TYR A 217 -0.35 21.22 -1.95
C TYR A 217 -1.08 21.24 -0.60
N SER A 218 -0.52 20.60 0.44
CA SER A 218 -1.13 20.65 1.77
C SER A 218 -1.12 22.05 2.39
N TRP A 219 -0.08 22.85 2.13
CA TRP A 219 -0.05 24.25 2.58
C TRP A 219 -1.13 25.08 1.88
N TYR A 220 -1.32 24.93 0.57
CA TYR A 220 -2.40 25.62 -0.15
C TYR A 220 -3.78 25.20 0.35
N THR A 221 -3.97 23.89 0.57
CA THR A 221 -5.22 23.36 1.12
C THR A 221 -5.48 23.91 2.53
N TYR A 222 -4.45 24.02 3.36
CA TYR A 222 -4.53 24.61 4.71
C TYR A 222 -5.05 26.06 4.69
N GLN A 223 -4.80 26.83 3.63
CA GLN A 223 -5.30 28.21 3.51
C GLN A 223 -6.81 28.31 3.25
N LEU A 224 -7.49 27.21 2.90
CA LEU A 224 -8.92 27.23 2.63
C LEU A 224 -9.74 27.55 3.90
N PRO A 225 -10.97 28.09 3.75
CA PRO A 225 -11.80 28.46 4.89
C PRO A 225 -12.11 27.29 5.83
N GLU A 226 -12.36 27.58 7.09
CA GLU A 226 -12.65 26.58 8.14
C GLU A 226 -13.83 25.66 7.79
N VAL A 227 -14.86 26.19 7.12
CA VAL A 227 -16.01 25.42 6.62
C VAL A 227 -15.55 24.30 5.68
N PHE A 228 -14.58 24.56 4.80
CA PHE A 228 -14.04 23.53 3.90
C PHE A 228 -13.38 22.40 4.68
N HIS A 229 -12.60 22.74 5.72
CA HIS A 229 -11.92 21.76 6.56
C HIS A 229 -12.89 20.88 7.33
N ARG A 230 -13.93 21.46 7.92
CA ARG A 230 -14.97 20.71 8.66
C ARG A 230 -15.77 19.79 7.73
N LEU A 231 -16.17 20.28 6.56
CA LEU A 231 -16.82 19.46 5.53
C LEU A 231 -15.90 18.34 5.04
N SER A 232 -14.60 18.61 4.91
CA SER A 232 -13.61 17.59 4.55
C SER A 232 -13.45 16.54 5.66
N THR A 233 -13.52 16.92 6.94
CA THR A 233 -13.55 15.96 8.06
C THR A 233 -14.79 15.06 8.00
N ILE A 234 -15.97 15.62 7.71
CA ILE A 234 -17.20 14.84 7.49
C ILE A 234 -17.03 13.89 6.29
N TYR A 235 -16.46 14.38 5.18
CA TYR A 235 -16.16 13.56 4.01
C TYR A 235 -15.26 12.37 4.36
N VAL A 236 -14.23 12.57 5.20
CA VAL A 236 -13.37 11.50 5.70
C VAL A 236 -14.17 10.49 6.53
N TYR A 237 -15.05 10.92 7.43
CA TYR A 237 -15.90 9.99 8.18
C TYR A 237 -16.82 9.17 7.30
N LEU A 238 -17.45 9.80 6.30
CA LEU A 238 -18.27 9.07 5.33
C LEU A 238 -17.43 8.06 4.54
N SER A 239 -16.25 8.48 4.08
CA SER A 239 -15.31 7.64 3.33
C SER A 239 -14.86 6.42 4.12
N GLU A 240 -14.65 6.56 5.43
CA GLU A 240 -14.06 5.49 6.23
C GLU A 240 -15.11 4.64 6.96
N LEU A 241 -16.30 5.17 7.26
CA LEU A 241 -17.32 4.46 8.06
C LEU A 241 -18.56 4.04 7.27
N VAL A 242 -18.93 4.78 6.22
CA VAL A 242 -20.20 4.57 5.49
C VAL A 242 -19.97 3.96 4.12
N VAL A 243 -19.18 4.63 3.26
CA VAL A 243 -18.92 4.20 1.89
C VAL A 243 -18.28 2.81 1.78
N PRO A 244 -17.44 2.32 2.73
CA PRO A 244 -16.87 0.98 2.62
C PRO A 244 -17.92 -0.14 2.59
N TRP A 245 -19.10 0.06 3.19
CA TRP A 245 -20.21 -0.92 3.10
C TRP A 245 -20.72 -1.10 1.67
N LEU A 246 -20.62 -0.06 0.84
CA LEU A 246 -21.01 -0.10 -0.56
C LEU A 246 -20.09 -0.99 -1.40
N PHE A 247 -18.92 -1.40 -0.89
CA PHE A 247 -18.01 -2.31 -1.60
C PHE A 247 -18.68 -3.66 -1.91
N PHE A 248 -19.54 -4.09 -0.99
CA PHE A 248 -20.27 -5.36 -1.05
C PHE A 248 -21.63 -5.24 -1.72
N ALA A 249 -22.01 -4.06 -2.22
CA ALA A 249 -23.27 -3.87 -2.91
C ALA A 249 -23.34 -4.77 -4.17
N PRO A 250 -24.47 -5.46 -4.43
CA PRO A 250 -24.60 -6.33 -5.59
C PRO A 250 -24.64 -5.54 -6.91
N ASN A 251 -25.12 -4.29 -6.87
CA ASN A 251 -25.23 -3.44 -8.05
C ASN A 251 -23.88 -2.76 -8.40
N ARG A 252 -23.49 -2.84 -9.67
CA ARG A 252 -22.22 -2.30 -10.18
C ARG A 252 -22.10 -0.78 -10.11
N ILE A 253 -23.19 -0.04 -10.29
CA ILE A 253 -23.18 1.43 -10.27
C ILE A 253 -22.86 1.93 -8.86
N VAL A 254 -23.41 1.28 -7.84
CA VAL A 254 -23.14 1.60 -6.43
C VAL A 254 -21.67 1.34 -6.09
N ARG A 255 -21.10 0.22 -6.56
CA ARG A 255 -19.67 -0.07 -6.38
C ARG A 255 -18.76 0.92 -7.13
N ARG A 256 -19.12 1.32 -8.35
CA ARG A 256 -18.38 2.34 -9.12
C ARG A 256 -18.39 3.71 -8.44
N PHE A 257 -19.51 4.09 -7.83
CA PHE A 257 -19.56 5.30 -7.00
C PHE A 257 -18.57 5.20 -5.84
N ALA A 258 -18.59 4.08 -5.10
CA ALA A 258 -17.66 3.85 -4.00
C ALA A 258 -16.19 3.84 -4.46
N PHE A 259 -15.90 3.30 -5.65
CA PHE A 259 -14.59 3.38 -6.30
C PHE A 259 -14.18 4.83 -6.56
N GLY A 260 -15.00 5.60 -7.29
CA GLY A 260 -14.70 7.00 -7.63
C GLY A 260 -14.53 7.89 -6.40
N TRP A 261 -15.36 7.69 -5.38
CA TRP A 261 -15.27 8.36 -4.08
C TRP A 261 -13.90 8.15 -3.42
N HIS A 262 -13.43 6.90 -3.36
CA HIS A 262 -12.14 6.60 -2.75
C HIS A 262 -10.95 6.99 -3.64
N VAL A 263 -11.10 6.98 -4.96
CA VAL A 263 -10.09 7.55 -5.87
C VAL A 263 -9.90 9.03 -5.58
N PHE A 264 -10.98 9.79 -5.42
CA PHE A 264 -10.90 11.21 -5.04
C PHE A 264 -10.22 11.41 -3.68
N LEU A 265 -10.56 10.59 -2.67
CA LEU A 265 -9.91 10.65 -1.36
C LEU A 265 -8.40 10.41 -1.48
N HIS A 266 -7.98 9.32 -2.11
CA HIS A 266 -6.56 8.96 -2.20
C HIS A 266 -5.76 9.87 -3.11
N ALA A 267 -6.37 10.46 -4.15
CA ALA A 267 -5.74 11.50 -4.95
C ALA A 267 -5.39 12.72 -4.09
N ASN A 268 -6.30 13.15 -3.20
CA ASN A 268 -6.03 14.22 -2.25
C ASN A 268 -4.98 13.83 -1.20
N ILE A 269 -4.99 12.58 -0.71
CA ILE A 269 -3.96 12.08 0.23
C ILE A 269 -2.57 12.13 -0.42
N ILE A 270 -2.43 11.61 -1.65
CA ILE A 270 -1.17 11.66 -2.42
C ILE A 270 -0.75 13.10 -2.69
N GLY A 271 -1.72 13.95 -3.02
CA GLY A 271 -1.50 15.37 -3.24
C GLY A 271 -0.94 16.05 -1.99
N CYS A 272 -1.54 15.83 -0.82
CA CYS A 272 -1.18 16.54 0.41
C CYS A 272 0.06 15.98 1.12
N GLY A 273 0.29 14.68 1.07
CA GLY A 273 1.37 14.06 1.83
C GLY A 273 1.97 12.85 1.14
N ASN A 274 3.25 12.62 1.38
CA ASN A 274 3.92 11.43 0.90
C ASN A 274 3.75 10.27 1.91
N TYR A 275 3.05 9.24 1.46
CA TYR A 275 2.87 7.95 2.16
C TYR A 275 3.47 6.78 1.36
N GLY A 276 4.38 7.09 0.43
CA GLY A 276 5.00 6.15 -0.49
C GLY A 276 3.98 5.37 -1.31
N PHE A 277 4.16 4.04 -1.33
CA PHE A 277 3.31 3.12 -2.07
C PHE A 277 1.99 2.75 -1.35
N LEU A 278 1.68 3.33 -0.18
CA LEU A 278 0.44 3.02 0.55
C LEU A 278 -0.82 3.41 -0.24
N SER A 279 -0.93 4.66 -0.67
CA SER A 279 -2.09 5.12 -1.43
C SER A 279 -2.23 4.41 -2.79
N PRO A 280 -1.15 4.21 -3.58
CA PRO A 280 -1.18 3.35 -4.76
C PRO A 280 -1.67 1.92 -4.49
N LEU A 281 -1.29 1.32 -3.36
CA LEU A 281 -1.75 0.00 -2.95
C LEU A 281 -3.25 -0.01 -2.64
N VAL A 282 -3.74 0.98 -1.90
CA VAL A 282 -5.18 1.07 -1.61
C VAL A 282 -5.98 1.29 -2.90
N LEU A 283 -5.55 2.19 -3.78
CA LEU A 283 -6.15 2.39 -5.11
C LEU A 283 -6.15 1.10 -5.95
N THR A 284 -5.07 0.33 -5.89
CA THR A 284 -4.97 -0.98 -6.53
C THR A 284 -6.03 -1.94 -5.99
N LEU A 285 -6.19 -2.03 -4.67
CA LEU A 285 -7.22 -2.88 -4.05
C LEU A 285 -8.65 -2.41 -4.39
N MET A 286 -8.87 -1.11 -4.61
CA MET A 286 -10.17 -0.58 -5.04
C MET A 286 -10.60 -1.09 -6.43
N VAL A 287 -9.67 -1.59 -7.26
CA VAL A 287 -10.01 -2.23 -8.55
C VAL A 287 -10.94 -3.44 -8.36
N THR A 288 -10.95 -4.08 -7.18
CA THR A 288 -11.88 -5.17 -6.83
C THR A 288 -13.36 -4.75 -6.80
N LEU A 289 -13.66 -3.44 -6.90
CA LEU A 289 -15.02 -2.90 -6.98
C LEU A 289 -15.57 -2.88 -8.40
N LEU A 290 -14.70 -2.96 -9.41
CA LEU A 290 -15.06 -2.93 -10.84
C LEU A 290 -15.44 -4.33 -11.35
N ASP A 291 -16.18 -4.36 -12.47
CA ASP A 291 -16.51 -5.59 -13.19
C ASP A 291 -15.74 -5.67 -14.52
N ASP A 292 -15.55 -6.85 -15.09
CA ASP A 292 -14.78 -7.01 -16.35
C ASP A 292 -15.36 -6.24 -17.56
N ASP A 293 -16.65 -5.94 -17.53
CA ASP A 293 -17.36 -5.19 -18.58
C ASP A 293 -17.30 -3.66 -18.36
N ASP A 294 -16.58 -3.20 -17.34
CA ASP A 294 -16.41 -1.78 -17.08
C ASP A 294 -15.73 -1.06 -18.25
N LYS A 295 -16.41 -0.06 -18.81
CA LYS A 295 -15.90 0.77 -19.91
C LYS A 295 -14.54 1.39 -19.60
N LEU A 296 -14.28 1.71 -18.32
CA LEU A 296 -12.99 2.20 -17.85
C LEU A 296 -11.88 1.17 -18.11
N LEU A 297 -12.09 -0.09 -17.69
CA LEU A 297 -11.14 -1.18 -17.92
C LEU A 297 -11.00 -1.48 -19.42
N VAL A 298 -12.11 -1.47 -20.16
CA VAL A 298 -12.10 -1.70 -21.62
C VAL A 298 -11.29 -0.64 -22.37
N LYS A 299 -11.37 0.63 -21.96
CA LYS A 299 -10.59 1.72 -22.55
C LYS A 299 -9.10 1.59 -22.20
N PHE A 300 -8.78 1.19 -20.97
CA PHE A 300 -7.39 0.97 -20.54
C PHE A 300 -6.75 -0.29 -21.11
N LEU A 301 -7.53 -1.34 -21.38
CA LEU A 301 -7.07 -2.66 -21.82
C LEU A 301 -7.46 -2.99 -23.27
N ARG A 302 -7.67 -2.00 -24.13
CA ARG A 302 -7.97 -2.25 -25.55
C ARG A 302 -6.73 -2.89 -26.22
N ASP A 303 -6.61 -4.19 -26.08
CA ASP A 303 -5.68 -5.04 -26.81
C ASP A 303 -6.29 -5.23 -28.21
N THR A 304 -5.67 -4.60 -29.21
CA THR A 304 -5.99 -4.67 -30.65
C THR A 304 -7.39 -4.21 -31.12
N PRO A 305 -7.50 -3.40 -32.18
CA PRO A 305 -8.74 -3.38 -32.98
C PRO A 305 -8.89 -4.75 -33.64
N GLY A 306 -9.92 -5.50 -33.28
CA GLY A 306 -10.28 -6.71 -34.03
C GLY A 306 -10.50 -6.37 -35.51
N PRO A 307 -10.25 -7.32 -36.44
CA PRO A 307 -10.49 -7.07 -37.85
C PRO A 307 -11.94 -6.64 -38.05
N ILE A 308 -12.13 -5.52 -38.74
CA ILE A 308 -13.42 -5.15 -39.29
C ILE A 308 -13.72 -6.25 -40.31
N ASN A 309 -14.49 -7.27 -39.90
CA ASN A 309 -15.07 -8.22 -40.84
C ASN A 309 -16.12 -7.46 -41.66
N SER A 310 -15.65 -6.75 -42.69
CA SER A 310 -16.44 -6.36 -43.84
C SER A 310 -16.55 -7.55 -44.79
N GLU A 311 -17.01 -8.70 -44.31
CA GLU A 311 -17.53 -9.73 -45.20
C GLU A 311 -19.00 -9.40 -45.44
N ARG A 312 -19.17 -8.64 -46.51
CA ARG A 312 -20.39 -8.37 -47.23
C ARG A 312 -21.01 -9.71 -47.63
N ASN A 313 -21.86 -10.26 -46.77
CA ASN A 313 -22.76 -11.35 -47.16
C ASN A 313 -23.69 -10.82 -48.26
N SER A 314 -23.36 -11.14 -49.51
CA SER A 314 -24.23 -10.99 -50.67
C SER A 314 -25.37 -12.01 -50.54
N GLY A 315 -26.49 -11.60 -49.95
CA GLY A 315 -27.65 -12.46 -49.76
C GLY A 315 -28.89 -11.68 -49.31
N VAL A 316 -29.43 -10.88 -50.24
CA VAL A 316 -30.83 -10.41 -50.32
C VAL A 316 -31.54 -10.17 -48.97
N GLU A 317 -31.39 -8.97 -48.40
CA GLU A 317 -32.33 -8.44 -47.41
C GLU A 317 -33.46 -7.68 -48.11
N ARG A 318 -34.69 -8.18 -47.97
CA ARG A 318 -35.91 -7.42 -48.24
C ARG A 318 -36.02 -6.30 -47.21
N ARG A 319 -35.96 -5.05 -47.67
CA ARG A 319 -36.25 -3.84 -46.87
C ARG A 319 -37.69 -3.88 -46.32
N PRO A 320 -37.91 -3.53 -45.05
CA PRO A 320 -39.03 -2.71 -44.65
C PRO A 320 -38.60 -1.25 -44.56
N ARG A 321 -39.44 -0.38 -45.12
CA ARG A 321 -39.31 1.08 -45.09
C ARG A 321 -39.53 1.61 -43.67
N GLY A 322 -38.75 2.62 -43.29
CA GLY A 322 -39.13 3.64 -42.31
C GLY A 322 -38.65 3.38 -40.89
N GLY A 323 -37.69 4.18 -40.43
CA GLY A 323 -37.29 4.23 -39.03
C GLY A 323 -35.84 4.65 -38.87
N THR A 324 -35.61 5.92 -38.56
CA THR A 324 -34.30 6.47 -38.18
C THR A 324 -33.87 5.82 -36.85
N VAL A 325 -33.14 4.70 -36.89
CA VAL A 325 -32.59 4.09 -35.67
C VAL A 325 -31.34 4.87 -35.25
N ARG A 326 -31.56 5.86 -34.39
CA ARG A 326 -30.51 6.41 -33.52
C ARG A 326 -30.12 5.28 -32.56
N HIS A 327 -28.95 4.67 -32.71
CA HIS A 327 -28.40 3.75 -31.71
C HIS A 327 -28.01 4.53 -30.43
N GLN A 328 -29.01 5.03 -29.71
CA GLN A 328 -28.89 5.27 -28.28
C GLN A 328 -29.05 3.92 -27.60
N THR A 329 -27.96 3.40 -27.05
CA THR A 329 -28.01 2.20 -26.21
C THR A 329 -28.82 2.56 -24.97
N GLU A 330 -30.08 2.13 -24.89
CA GLU A 330 -30.88 2.31 -23.68
C GLU A 330 -30.18 1.64 -22.49
N PRO A 331 -30.12 2.30 -21.32
CA PRO A 331 -29.49 1.71 -20.14
C PRO A 331 -30.28 0.48 -19.70
N ASN A 332 -29.57 -0.65 -19.56
CA ASN A 332 -30.10 -1.92 -19.07
C ASN A 332 -30.89 -1.70 -17.75
N ASP A 333 -32.03 -2.37 -17.53
CA ASP A 333 -32.91 -2.13 -16.37
C ASP A 333 -32.20 -2.24 -15.01
N SER A 334 -31.18 -3.12 -14.94
CA SER A 334 -30.31 -3.24 -13.76
C SER A 334 -29.50 -1.96 -13.45
N ASP A 335 -29.08 -1.24 -14.49
CA ASP A 335 -28.40 0.06 -14.37
C ASP A 335 -29.39 1.16 -13.99
N ARG A 336 -30.60 1.14 -14.53
CA ARG A 336 -31.65 2.09 -14.15
C ARG A 336 -32.00 1.97 -12.67
N ASN A 337 -32.15 0.75 -12.18
CA ASN A 337 -32.36 0.47 -10.75
C ASN A 337 -31.14 0.85 -9.92
N GLY A 338 -29.92 0.56 -10.39
CA GLY A 338 -28.68 0.98 -9.74
C GLY A 338 -28.58 2.49 -9.55
N ASN A 339 -28.94 3.27 -10.58
CA ASN A 339 -28.96 4.73 -10.51
C ASN A 339 -30.00 5.26 -9.50
N ARG A 340 -31.19 4.64 -9.43
CA ARG A 340 -32.21 5.00 -8.43
C ARG A 340 -31.70 4.73 -7.01
N ILE A 341 -31.15 3.54 -6.78
CA ILE A 341 -30.57 3.16 -5.48
C ILE A 341 -29.44 4.14 -5.09
N LEU A 342 -28.55 4.47 -6.02
CA LEU A 342 -27.46 5.40 -5.76
C LEU A 342 -27.97 6.79 -5.38
N LYS A 343 -28.99 7.31 -6.07
CA LYS A 343 -29.61 8.61 -5.71
C LYS A 343 -30.16 8.59 -4.28
N VAL A 344 -30.85 7.51 -3.89
CA VAL A 344 -31.36 7.36 -2.52
C VAL A 344 -30.19 7.34 -1.52
N ILE A 345 -29.13 6.58 -1.79
CA ILE A 345 -27.94 6.52 -0.92
C ILE A 345 -27.31 7.91 -0.76
N ILE A 346 -27.13 8.66 -1.84
CA ILE A 346 -26.54 10.02 -1.79
C ILE A 346 -27.43 10.96 -0.96
N VAL A 347 -28.75 10.94 -1.16
CA VAL A 347 -29.68 11.75 -0.38
C VAL A 347 -29.61 11.37 1.09
N LEU A 348 -29.60 10.08 1.43
CA LEU A 348 -29.47 9.60 2.81
C LEU A 348 -28.12 10.01 3.44
N MET A 349 -27.02 9.97 2.69
CA MET A 349 -25.71 10.42 3.17
C MET A 349 -25.71 11.92 3.45
N LEU A 350 -26.30 12.73 2.57
CA LEU A 350 -26.37 14.19 2.74
C LEU A 350 -27.27 14.58 3.91
N VAL A 351 -28.51 14.09 3.92
CA VAL A 351 -29.48 14.36 5.01
C VAL A 351 -28.99 13.79 6.33
N GLY A 352 -28.45 12.57 6.32
CA GLY A 352 -27.85 11.95 7.49
C GLY A 352 -26.69 12.76 8.05
N SER A 353 -25.78 13.25 7.19
CA SER A 353 -24.67 14.10 7.62
C SER A 353 -25.16 15.44 8.20
N TRP A 354 -26.17 16.05 7.58
CA TRP A 354 -26.81 17.26 8.08
C TRP A 354 -27.34 17.08 9.51
N ILE A 355 -28.07 15.99 9.75
CA ILE A 355 -28.68 15.68 11.04
C ILE A 355 -27.61 15.30 12.08
N ILE A 356 -26.73 14.36 11.74
CA ILE A 356 -25.72 13.78 12.66
C ILE A 356 -24.67 14.81 13.07
N PHE A 357 -24.23 15.68 12.14
CA PHE A 357 -23.21 16.69 12.41
C PHE A 357 -23.78 18.09 12.67
N GLY A 358 -25.11 18.20 12.79
CA GLY A 358 -25.79 19.43 13.21
C GLY A 358 -25.39 20.64 12.38
N ILE A 359 -25.42 20.50 11.05
CA ILE A 359 -25.05 21.59 10.13
C ILE A 359 -26.18 22.63 10.18
N GLY A 360 -25.91 23.78 10.79
CA GLY A 360 -26.88 24.84 11.00
C GLY A 360 -26.25 26.23 10.91
N PHE A 361 -27.07 27.26 11.05
CA PHE A 361 -26.59 28.64 11.15
C PHE A 361 -26.53 29.03 12.63
N SER A 362 -25.40 29.59 13.06
CA SER A 362 -25.31 30.12 14.43
C SER A 362 -26.26 31.30 14.58
N THR A 363 -27.02 31.32 15.68
CA THR A 363 -27.89 32.44 16.07
C THR A 363 -27.14 33.67 16.60
N SER A 364 -25.81 33.62 16.70
CA SER A 364 -24.97 34.78 17.02
C SER A 364 -24.59 35.54 15.73
N GLU A 365 -25.23 36.70 15.53
CA GLU A 365 -25.02 37.86 14.63
C GLU A 365 -24.25 37.79 13.28
N ASP A 366 -23.49 36.74 12.93
CA ASP A 366 -22.60 36.75 11.75
C ASP A 366 -22.94 35.70 10.67
N GLY A 367 -24.04 34.94 10.78
CA GLY A 367 -24.50 34.05 9.70
C GLY A 367 -23.55 32.91 9.32
N TYR A 368 -22.52 32.62 10.12
CA TYR A 368 -21.59 31.51 9.87
C TYR A 368 -22.23 30.14 10.12
N LEU A 369 -21.83 29.15 9.32
CA LEU A 369 -22.20 27.74 9.47
C LEU A 369 -21.60 27.16 10.76
N SER A 370 -22.45 26.71 11.69
CA SER A 370 -22.06 25.97 12.88
C SER A 370 -22.10 24.47 12.59
N PHE A 371 -21.10 23.74 13.07
CA PHE A 371 -21.05 22.28 13.00
C PHE A 371 -20.93 21.72 14.42
N LYS A 372 -21.88 20.88 14.82
CA LYS A 372 -21.87 20.24 16.13
C LYS A 372 -22.41 18.81 16.02
N PRO A 373 -21.59 17.78 16.32
CA PRO A 373 -22.10 16.42 16.38
C PRO A 373 -23.27 16.30 17.35
N ASN A 374 -24.41 15.81 16.86
CA ASN A 374 -25.66 15.60 17.59
C ASN A 374 -25.75 14.18 18.18
N PHE A 375 -24.61 13.58 18.53
CA PHE A 375 -24.55 12.24 19.12
C PHE A 375 -23.53 12.18 20.26
N SER A 376 -23.79 11.34 21.25
CA SER A 376 -22.87 11.10 22.36
C SER A 376 -21.81 10.07 22.01
N ARG A 377 -20.72 10.03 22.80
CA ARG A 377 -19.70 8.99 22.67
C ARG A 377 -20.29 7.59 22.83
N ASP A 378 -21.19 7.39 23.79
CA ASP A 378 -21.80 6.08 24.05
C ASP A 378 -22.69 5.62 22.90
N GLN A 379 -23.45 6.54 22.29
CA GLN A 379 -24.22 6.26 21.08
C GLN A 379 -23.30 5.83 19.93
N TYR A 380 -22.20 6.55 19.70
CA TYR A 380 -21.21 6.18 18.69
C TYR A 380 -20.61 4.79 18.95
N LEU A 381 -20.21 4.51 20.19
CA LEU A 381 -19.61 3.23 20.57
C LEU A 381 -20.60 2.07 20.40
N SER A 382 -21.88 2.28 20.72
CA SER A 382 -22.95 1.29 20.51
C SER A 382 -23.15 0.98 19.03
N VAL A 383 -23.25 2.00 18.17
CA VAL A 383 -23.36 1.82 16.71
C VAL A 383 -22.12 1.12 16.16
N MET A 384 -20.94 1.54 16.60
CA MET A 384 -19.66 0.94 16.18
C MET A 384 -19.57 -0.54 16.54
N GLN A 385 -20.02 -0.92 17.75
CA GLN A 385 -20.10 -2.33 18.15
C GLN A 385 -21.00 -3.13 17.22
N SER A 386 -22.18 -2.61 16.85
CA SER A 386 -23.07 -3.26 15.88
C SER A 386 -22.41 -3.40 14.50
N MET A 387 -21.72 -2.36 14.02
CA MET A 387 -21.01 -2.36 12.74
C MET A 387 -19.87 -3.39 12.70
N LEU A 388 -19.09 -3.49 13.78
CA LEU A 388 -17.99 -4.46 13.92
C LEU A 388 -18.47 -5.92 13.93
N HIS A 389 -19.69 -6.19 14.42
CA HIS A 389 -20.29 -7.53 14.33
C HIS A 389 -20.94 -7.79 12.96
N ALA A 390 -21.61 -6.79 12.38
CA ALA A 390 -22.32 -6.95 11.11
C ALA A 390 -21.37 -7.17 9.93
N ALA A 391 -20.21 -6.52 9.91
CA ALA A 391 -19.29 -6.57 8.77
C ALA A 391 -18.74 -7.99 8.49
N PRO A 392 -18.18 -8.72 9.47
CA PRO A 392 -17.78 -10.12 9.27
C PRO A 392 -18.94 -11.03 8.88
N LEU A 393 -20.14 -10.85 9.45
CA LEU A 393 -21.31 -11.67 9.12
C LEU A 393 -21.74 -11.49 7.65
N LEU A 394 -21.76 -10.24 7.17
CA LEU A 394 -22.04 -9.93 5.77
C LEU A 394 -21.04 -10.62 4.84
N VAL A 395 -19.74 -10.47 5.11
CA VAL A 395 -18.67 -11.05 4.28
C VAL A 395 -18.71 -12.58 4.34
N PHE A 396 -18.98 -13.16 5.51
CA PHE A 396 -19.13 -14.61 5.67
C PHE A 396 -20.30 -15.14 4.84
N GLY A 397 -21.46 -14.49 4.86
CA GLY A 397 -22.61 -14.88 4.02
C GLY A 397 -22.28 -14.84 2.52
N LEU A 398 -21.55 -13.81 2.07
CA LEU A 398 -21.06 -13.73 0.70
C LEU A 398 -20.04 -14.83 0.39
N LEU A 399 -19.12 -15.11 1.31
CA LEU A 399 -18.09 -16.14 1.19
C LEU A 399 -18.73 -17.53 1.05
N VAL A 400 -19.72 -17.86 1.89
CA VAL A 400 -20.49 -19.11 1.81
C VAL A 400 -21.22 -19.21 0.47
N ARG A 401 -21.87 -18.13 -0.01
CA ARG A 401 -22.52 -18.13 -1.32
C ARG A 401 -21.53 -18.41 -2.46
N LYS A 402 -20.33 -17.82 -2.41
CA LYS A 402 -19.25 -18.06 -3.40
C LYS A 402 -18.72 -19.49 -3.31
N PHE A 403 -18.56 -20.02 -2.10
CA PHE A 403 -18.14 -21.39 -1.86
C PHE A 403 -19.18 -22.43 -2.32
N LEU A 404 -20.48 -22.20 -2.11
CA LEU A 404 -21.53 -23.07 -2.64
C LEU A 404 -21.54 -23.09 -4.17
N LYS A 405 -21.32 -21.92 -4.80
CA LYS A 405 -21.13 -21.84 -6.25
C LYS A 405 -19.90 -22.66 -6.68
N LEU A 406 -18.79 -22.58 -5.95
CA LEU A 406 -17.59 -23.38 -6.22
C LEU A 406 -17.88 -24.90 -6.22
N LEU A 407 -18.65 -25.39 -5.25
CA LEU A 407 -19.01 -26.81 -5.16
C LEU A 407 -19.88 -27.29 -6.33
N SER A 408 -20.72 -26.41 -6.89
CA SER A 408 -21.60 -26.75 -8.02
C SER A 408 -20.87 -26.93 -9.36
N PHE A 409 -19.58 -26.58 -9.46
CA PHE A 409 -18.78 -26.63 -10.69
C PHE A 409 -17.97 -27.95 -10.88
N GLN A 410 -18.27 -29.02 -10.13
CA GLN A 410 -17.54 -30.28 -10.24
C GLN A 410 -18.11 -31.18 -11.37
N ASP A 411 -17.31 -31.37 -12.43
CA ASP A 411 -17.62 -32.27 -13.54
C ASP A 411 -17.41 -33.76 -13.17
N THR A 412 -18.22 -34.64 -13.78
CA THR A 412 -18.06 -36.10 -13.71
C THR A 412 -16.90 -36.57 -14.58
N VAL A 413 -16.06 -37.45 -14.03
CA VAL A 413 -14.82 -37.93 -14.69
C VAL A 413 -15.09 -39.21 -15.49
N GLY A 414 -14.62 -39.27 -16.74
CA GLY A 414 -14.75 -40.43 -17.63
C GLY A 414 -13.52 -41.34 -17.76
N SER A 415 -12.30 -40.90 -17.37
CA SER A 415 -11.06 -41.69 -17.50
C SER A 415 -10.09 -41.56 -16.31
N LEU A 416 -9.18 -42.53 -16.12
CA LEU A 416 -8.24 -42.58 -14.97
C LEU A 416 -7.22 -41.43 -14.96
N ALA A 417 -6.63 -41.09 -16.12
CA ALA A 417 -5.65 -39.99 -16.24
C ALA A 417 -6.31 -38.62 -16.00
N GLU A 418 -7.56 -38.49 -16.42
CA GLU A 418 -8.41 -37.32 -16.19
C GLU A 418 -8.82 -37.25 -14.72
N GLY A 419 -9.04 -38.41 -14.07
CA GLY A 419 -9.25 -38.53 -12.63
C GLY A 419 -8.07 -38.07 -11.80
N ALA A 420 -6.84 -38.45 -12.15
CA ALA A 420 -5.64 -37.98 -11.44
C ALA A 420 -5.44 -36.45 -11.57
N ARG A 421 -5.64 -35.89 -12.78
CA ARG A 421 -5.58 -34.43 -13.00
C ARG A 421 -6.70 -33.71 -12.26
N GLN A 422 -7.91 -34.26 -12.26
CA GLN A 422 -9.05 -33.70 -11.55
C GLN A 422 -8.86 -33.76 -10.04
N PHE A 423 -8.28 -34.84 -9.52
CA PHE A 423 -7.91 -34.96 -8.11
C PHE A 423 -6.90 -33.89 -7.69
N ALA A 424 -5.82 -33.70 -8.46
CA ALA A 424 -4.83 -32.66 -8.17
C ALA A 424 -5.43 -31.24 -8.21
N LYS A 425 -6.31 -30.96 -9.17
CA LYS A 425 -7.07 -29.69 -9.23
C LYS A 425 -7.98 -29.52 -8.02
N ASN A 426 -8.74 -30.55 -7.66
CA ASN A 426 -9.63 -30.54 -6.51
C ASN A 426 -8.87 -30.37 -5.19
N LEU A 427 -7.70 -31.01 -5.06
CA LEU A 427 -6.83 -30.86 -3.89
C LEU A 427 -6.27 -29.44 -3.79
N GLY A 428 -5.75 -28.88 -4.90
CA GLY A 428 -5.27 -27.51 -4.93
C GLY A 428 -6.36 -26.48 -4.59
N LEU A 429 -7.58 -26.72 -5.07
CA LEU A 429 -8.75 -25.91 -4.76
C LEU A 429 -9.18 -26.05 -3.29
N LEU A 430 -9.16 -27.26 -2.74
CA LEU A 430 -9.44 -27.53 -1.33
C LEU A 430 -8.45 -26.79 -0.43
N ILE A 431 -7.16 -26.91 -0.70
CA ILE A 431 -6.10 -26.20 0.05
C ILE A 431 -6.31 -24.69 -0.03
N SER A 432 -6.53 -24.15 -1.24
CA SER A 432 -6.76 -22.71 -1.45
C SER A 432 -8.00 -22.22 -0.70
N THR A 433 -9.05 -23.03 -0.66
CA THR A 433 -10.27 -22.72 0.09
C THR A 433 -10.03 -22.74 1.60
N ILE A 434 -9.35 -23.76 2.13
CA ILE A 434 -8.98 -23.83 3.55
C ILE A 434 -8.18 -22.59 3.93
N VAL A 435 -7.14 -22.25 3.16
CA VAL A 435 -6.32 -21.05 3.37
C VAL A 435 -7.18 -19.79 3.36
N ALA A 436 -8.08 -19.63 2.39
CA ALA A 436 -8.96 -18.48 2.29
C ALA A 436 -9.88 -18.31 3.50
N PHE A 437 -10.53 -19.39 3.94
CA PHE A 437 -11.37 -19.36 5.15
C PHE A 437 -10.55 -19.11 6.41
N THR A 438 -9.36 -19.71 6.54
CA THR A 438 -8.45 -19.45 7.67
C THR A 438 -8.05 -17.98 7.72
N VAL A 439 -7.63 -17.38 6.59
CA VAL A 439 -7.28 -15.95 6.52
C VAL A 439 -8.49 -15.09 6.90
N PHE A 440 -9.67 -15.39 6.36
CA PHE A 440 -10.90 -14.68 6.70
C PHE A 440 -11.20 -14.72 8.20
N PHE A 441 -11.32 -15.92 8.80
CA PHE A 441 -11.67 -16.04 10.22
C PHE A 441 -10.61 -15.44 11.14
N MET A 442 -9.32 -15.61 10.82
CA MET A 442 -8.25 -15.01 11.62
C MET A 442 -8.23 -13.49 11.50
N SER A 443 -8.67 -12.92 10.37
CA SER A 443 -8.79 -11.47 10.19
C SER A 443 -9.93 -10.81 10.99
N ILE A 444 -10.86 -11.61 11.52
CA ILE A 444 -11.91 -11.12 12.44
C ILE A 444 -11.27 -10.71 13.78
N VAL A 445 -10.21 -11.40 14.23
CA VAL A 445 -9.54 -11.11 15.51
C VAL A 445 -9.00 -9.66 15.59
N PRO A 446 -8.15 -9.17 14.66
CA PRO A 446 -7.71 -7.78 14.71
C PRO A 446 -8.82 -6.78 14.39
N HIS A 447 -9.83 -7.17 13.60
CA HIS A 447 -10.99 -6.32 13.31
C HIS A 447 -11.82 -6.07 14.58
N SER A 448 -12.08 -7.10 15.36
CA SER A 448 -12.85 -6.98 16.60
C SER A 448 -12.10 -6.23 17.71
N ARG A 449 -10.77 -6.15 17.62
CA ARG A 449 -9.91 -5.34 18.50
C ARG A 449 -9.94 -3.83 18.23
N LEU A 450 -10.65 -3.37 17.20
CA LEU A 450 -10.85 -1.94 16.95
C LEU A 450 -11.58 -1.26 18.12
N LEU A 451 -12.41 -2.01 18.85
CA LEU A 451 -13.04 -1.57 20.08
C LEU A 451 -12.82 -2.58 21.21
N PRO A 452 -12.47 -2.14 22.44
CA PRO A 452 -12.25 -3.07 23.55
C PRO A 452 -13.46 -3.96 23.87
N SER A 453 -14.68 -3.46 23.72
CA SER A 453 -15.92 -4.21 24.03
C SER A 453 -16.20 -5.36 23.07
N THR A 454 -15.63 -5.35 21.86
CA THR A 454 -15.79 -6.40 20.85
C THR A 454 -14.56 -7.31 20.75
N ALA A 455 -13.50 -7.03 21.50
CA ALA A 455 -12.23 -7.72 21.37
C ALA A 455 -12.38 -9.22 21.70
N ILE A 456 -11.98 -10.07 20.76
CA ILE A 456 -11.96 -11.52 20.97
C ILE A 456 -10.77 -11.88 21.87
N SER A 457 -11.08 -12.39 23.06
CA SER A 457 -10.09 -12.77 24.09
C SER A 457 -9.80 -14.28 24.16
N SER A 458 -10.39 -15.10 23.28
CA SER A 458 -10.13 -16.54 23.24
C SER A 458 -8.63 -16.85 23.04
N PRO A 459 -7.99 -17.63 23.93
CA PRO A 459 -6.56 -17.96 23.82
C PRO A 459 -6.23 -18.71 22.52
N VAL A 460 -7.12 -19.62 22.09
CA VAL A 460 -6.95 -20.44 20.88
C VAL A 460 -6.90 -19.54 19.65
N MET A 461 -7.91 -18.68 19.47
CA MET A 461 -7.98 -17.76 18.34
C MET A 461 -6.84 -16.75 18.37
N THR A 462 -6.49 -16.24 19.56
CA THR A 462 -5.40 -15.28 19.71
C THR A 462 -4.03 -15.88 19.37
N ARG A 463 -3.79 -17.14 19.75
CA ARG A 463 -2.56 -17.87 19.39
C ARG A 463 -2.49 -18.15 17.88
N ALA A 464 -3.58 -18.63 17.29
CA ALA A 464 -3.65 -18.87 15.84
C ALA A 464 -3.44 -17.57 15.04
N TYR A 465 -4.10 -16.48 15.44
CA TYR A 465 -3.85 -15.14 14.91
C TYR A 465 -2.38 -14.73 15.06
N GLY A 466 -1.75 -14.99 16.21
CA GLY A 466 -0.34 -14.68 16.46
C GLY A 466 0.62 -15.33 15.44
N GLY A 467 0.33 -16.55 14.99
CA GLY A 467 1.08 -17.22 13.93
C GLY A 467 0.97 -16.50 12.58
N LEU A 468 -0.26 -16.23 12.11
CA LEU A 468 -0.47 -15.53 10.83
C LEU A 468 -0.03 -14.07 10.87
N HIS A 469 -0.16 -13.41 12.01
CA HIS A 469 0.36 -12.06 12.24
C HIS A 469 1.89 -12.05 12.22
N SER A 470 2.53 -13.14 12.66
CA SER A 470 3.97 -13.31 12.53
C SER A 470 4.43 -13.41 11.07
N LEU A 471 3.58 -13.99 10.21
CA LEU A 471 3.79 -14.04 8.77
C LEU A 471 3.28 -12.79 8.02
N TYR A 472 2.69 -11.81 8.73
CA TYR A 472 2.02 -10.63 8.15
C TYR A 472 0.90 -10.97 7.16
N VAL A 473 0.33 -12.17 7.26
CA VAL A 473 -0.80 -12.62 6.45
C VAL A 473 -2.12 -12.04 6.99
N VAL A 474 -2.16 -11.69 8.28
CA VAL A 474 -3.31 -11.04 8.92
C VAL A 474 -2.82 -9.96 9.87
N ASN A 475 -3.21 -8.70 9.65
CA ASN A 475 -2.71 -7.56 10.42
C ASN A 475 -3.81 -6.68 11.01
N GLN A 476 -3.40 -5.85 11.98
CA GLN A 476 -4.23 -4.81 12.58
C GLN A 476 -3.88 -3.44 11.98
N TYR A 477 -4.91 -2.65 11.69
CA TYR A 477 -4.79 -1.33 11.06
C TYR A 477 -5.33 -0.21 11.97
N GLY A 478 -4.96 1.04 11.68
CA GLY A 478 -5.57 2.23 12.28
C GLY A 478 -5.01 2.70 13.62
N ARG A 479 -4.16 1.90 14.32
CA ARG A 479 -3.67 2.24 15.66
C ARG A 479 -2.99 3.63 15.76
N HIS A 480 -2.28 4.05 14.72
CA HIS A 480 -1.60 5.34 14.66
C HIS A 480 -2.54 6.56 14.54
N LEU A 481 -3.82 6.34 14.21
CA LEU A 481 -4.84 7.39 14.02
C LEU A 481 -5.68 7.65 15.28
N THR A 482 -5.44 6.88 16.35
CA THR A 482 -6.10 7.04 17.65
C THR A 482 -5.78 8.39 18.30
N LYS A 483 -4.62 8.99 18.05
CA LYS A 483 -4.30 10.29 18.62
C LYS A 483 -3.78 11.23 17.54
N MET A 484 -4.60 12.19 17.19
CA MET A 484 -4.18 13.27 16.32
C MET A 484 -3.11 14.13 17.01
N ARG A 485 -2.08 14.52 16.26
CA ARG A 485 -1.06 15.42 16.76
C ARG A 485 -1.61 16.84 16.78
N PRO A 486 -1.62 17.53 17.94
CA PRO A 486 -2.08 18.91 18.02
C PRO A 486 -1.05 19.91 17.53
N ILE A 487 0.23 19.52 17.41
CA ILE A 487 1.30 20.36 16.87
C ILE A 487 2.27 19.51 16.05
N ARG A 488 2.91 20.12 15.04
CA ARG A 488 3.98 19.47 14.28
C ARG A 488 5.29 19.66 15.04
N ARG A 489 5.86 18.56 15.50
CA ARG A 489 7.19 18.52 16.12
C ARG A 489 8.18 17.93 15.15
N GLU A 490 9.33 18.56 15.01
CA GLU A 490 10.43 18.11 14.18
C GLU A 490 11.70 18.00 15.00
N ILE A 491 12.41 16.88 14.83
CA ILE A 491 13.75 16.70 15.36
C ILE A 491 14.72 17.22 14.29
N ILE A 492 15.58 18.17 14.68
CA ILE A 492 16.61 18.76 13.84
C ILE A 492 17.97 18.36 14.40
N LEU A 493 18.79 17.71 13.58
CA LEU A 493 20.14 17.31 13.94
C LEU A 493 21.10 18.47 13.68
N GLU A 494 21.99 18.70 14.64
CA GLU A 494 22.95 19.79 14.59
C GLU A 494 24.36 19.26 14.89
N TYR A 495 25.37 19.82 14.23
CA TYR A 495 26.77 19.48 14.41
C TYR A 495 27.64 20.72 14.61
N THR A 496 28.78 20.53 15.29
CA THR A 496 29.83 21.54 15.44
C THR A 496 31.17 20.89 15.77
N ASP A 497 32.26 21.61 15.49
CA ASP A 497 33.61 21.27 15.96
C ASP A 497 33.99 21.98 17.26
N ASP A 498 33.29 23.06 17.60
CA ASP A 498 33.47 23.85 18.83
C ASP A 498 32.13 24.00 19.56
N LEU A 499 32.11 23.61 20.85
CA LEU A 499 30.92 23.68 21.71
C LEU A 499 30.38 25.11 21.86
N ASN A 500 31.27 26.10 21.84
CA ASN A 500 30.93 27.51 21.97
C ASN A 500 30.68 28.20 20.62
N GLY A 501 30.88 27.48 19.51
CA GLY A 501 30.71 27.97 18.15
C GLY A 501 29.26 27.93 17.65
N THR A 502 29.09 28.32 16.39
CA THR A 502 27.80 28.20 15.70
C THR A 502 27.53 26.74 15.32
N TRP A 503 26.35 26.25 15.71
CA TRP A 503 25.89 24.93 15.31
C TRP A 503 25.29 24.97 13.91
N GLN A 504 25.66 24.01 13.07
CA GLN A 504 25.13 23.82 11.73
C GLN A 504 24.10 22.69 11.73
N GLU A 505 23.06 22.81 10.91
CA GLU A 505 21.98 21.81 10.82
C GLU A 505 22.24 20.81 9.69
N TYR A 506 21.98 19.53 9.95
CA TYR A 506 21.91 18.53 8.87
C TYR A 506 20.63 18.75 8.06
N GLY A 507 20.78 18.80 6.72
CA GLY A 507 19.65 18.91 5.81
C GLY A 507 19.01 17.54 5.51
N PHE A 508 17.70 17.54 5.29
CA PHE A 508 16.94 16.33 4.93
C PHE A 508 16.33 16.48 3.54
N ASP A 509 16.24 15.38 2.80
CA ASP A 509 15.74 15.37 1.43
C ASP A 509 14.20 15.45 1.34
N TYR A 510 13.49 14.81 2.28
CA TYR A 510 12.03 14.62 2.14
C TYR A 510 11.19 15.07 3.34
N LYS A 511 11.78 15.31 4.51
CA LYS A 511 11.06 15.91 5.64
C LYS A 511 11.31 17.43 5.77
N PRO A 512 10.35 18.19 6.31
CA PRO A 512 10.57 19.60 6.65
C PRO A 512 11.68 19.76 7.70
N TRP A 513 12.67 20.58 7.43
CA TRP A 513 13.75 20.89 8.37
C TRP A 513 14.16 22.38 8.37
N THR A 514 14.03 23.05 7.23
CA THR A 514 14.29 24.48 7.04
C THR A 514 13.00 25.29 6.83
N VAL A 515 13.07 26.62 7.00
CA VAL A 515 12.00 27.57 6.62
C VAL A 515 12.19 28.10 5.19
N GLU A 516 13.32 27.80 4.55
CA GLU A 516 13.60 28.20 3.17
C GLU A 516 12.57 27.58 2.22
N ARG A 517 11.90 28.42 1.42
CA ARG A 517 10.75 27.99 0.62
C ARG A 517 11.08 26.84 -0.34
N ALA A 518 12.24 26.89 -1.00
CA ALA A 518 12.63 25.91 -2.02
C ALA A 518 12.83 24.50 -1.45
N SER A 519 13.30 24.39 -0.20
CA SER A 519 13.75 23.12 0.40
C SER A 519 12.82 22.62 1.53
N SER A 520 11.75 23.35 1.85
CA SER A 520 10.96 23.10 3.07
C SER A 520 9.72 22.22 2.91
N LEU A 521 9.27 21.96 1.68
CA LEU A 521 8.17 21.03 1.35
C LEU A 521 8.49 20.17 0.12
N PRO A 522 9.53 19.32 0.20
CA PRO A 522 9.95 18.45 -0.90
C PRO A 522 8.89 17.39 -1.23
N TYR A 523 8.89 16.91 -2.48
CA TYR A 523 7.93 15.90 -2.97
C TYR A 523 8.66 14.63 -3.44
N ALA A 524 8.53 13.54 -2.70
CA ALA A 524 9.13 12.25 -3.07
C ALA A 524 8.28 11.40 -4.06
N GLY A 525 7.13 11.90 -4.52
CA GLY A 525 6.27 11.13 -5.44
C GLY A 525 5.85 9.77 -4.89
N LEU A 526 6.11 8.71 -5.67
CA LEU A 526 5.78 7.32 -5.33
C LEU A 526 6.89 6.60 -4.55
N TYR A 527 8.03 7.27 -4.36
CA TYR A 527 9.12 6.76 -3.53
C TYR A 527 8.77 6.90 -2.05
N PHE A 528 9.17 5.91 -1.26
CA PHE A 528 8.96 5.91 0.18
C PHE A 528 10.25 6.22 0.96
N PRO A 529 10.46 7.48 1.40
CA PRO A 529 11.63 7.87 2.19
C PRO A 529 11.46 7.42 3.66
N ARG A 530 11.83 6.17 3.93
CA ARG A 530 11.69 5.51 5.24
C ARG A 530 12.51 6.22 6.31
N PHE A 531 13.69 6.70 5.94
CA PHE A 531 14.57 7.43 6.83
C PHE A 531 13.89 8.71 7.35
N ASP A 532 13.50 9.62 6.45
CA ASP A 532 12.80 10.87 6.78
C ASP A 532 11.49 10.64 7.51
N PHE A 533 10.68 9.68 7.03
CA PHE A 533 9.42 9.31 7.67
C PHE A 533 9.63 8.87 9.13
N LYS A 534 10.77 8.24 9.45
CA LYS A 534 11.03 7.75 10.80
C LYS A 534 11.20 8.89 11.81
N PHE A 535 11.69 10.06 11.40
CA PHE A 535 11.80 11.23 12.28
C PHE A 535 10.42 11.74 12.71
N TYR A 536 9.42 11.66 11.84
CA TYR A 536 8.04 11.96 12.21
C TYR A 536 7.58 11.04 13.36
N ASP A 537 7.79 9.72 13.27
CA ASP A 537 7.43 8.80 14.35
C ASP A 537 8.24 9.07 15.62
N GLY A 538 9.54 9.33 15.48
CA GLY A 538 10.45 9.65 16.58
C GLY A 538 9.97 10.84 17.41
N ALA A 539 9.60 11.93 16.75
CA ALA A 539 9.19 13.18 17.39
C ALA A 539 7.90 13.08 18.25
N ALA A 540 7.11 12.01 18.09
CA ALA A 540 5.94 11.74 18.92
C ALA A 540 6.21 10.87 20.16
N SER A 541 7.45 10.45 20.35
CA SER A 541 7.83 9.51 21.41
C SER A 541 9.08 9.99 22.15
N LYS A 542 9.35 9.38 23.30
CA LYS A 542 10.58 9.65 24.06
C LYS A 542 11.78 9.01 23.36
N LEU A 543 12.95 9.64 23.50
CA LEU A 543 14.21 9.17 22.94
C LEU A 543 14.54 7.72 23.33
N ASP A 544 14.26 7.29 24.57
CA ASP A 544 14.53 5.91 25.01
C ASP A 544 13.76 4.85 24.20
N ALA A 545 12.64 5.22 23.55
CA ALA A 545 11.91 4.33 22.66
C ALA A 545 12.54 4.22 21.26
N GLN A 546 13.45 5.14 20.90
CA GLN A 546 14.05 5.25 19.57
C GLN A 546 15.44 4.61 19.52
N ARG A 547 15.49 3.27 19.55
CA ARG A 547 16.74 2.48 19.56
C ARG A 547 17.67 2.73 18.38
N TRP A 548 17.13 3.17 17.23
CA TRP A 548 17.91 3.46 16.02
C TRP A 548 18.67 4.80 16.07
N PHE A 549 18.29 5.71 16.97
CA PHE A 549 18.84 7.07 17.00
C PHE A 549 20.29 7.11 17.47
N TYR A 550 20.64 6.32 18.50
CA TYR A 550 22.01 6.25 19.02
C TYR A 550 23.00 5.65 18.00
N PRO A 551 22.70 4.52 17.33
CA PRO A 551 23.52 4.03 16.21
C PRO A 551 23.68 5.06 15.09
N MET A 552 22.61 5.77 14.71
CA MET A 552 22.71 6.81 13.69
C MET A 552 23.71 7.90 14.09
N VAL A 553 23.59 8.45 15.31
CA VAL A 553 24.53 9.49 15.79
C VAL A 553 25.96 8.97 15.85
N LEU A 554 26.17 7.72 16.28
CA LEU A 554 27.48 7.08 16.22
C LEU A 554 28.05 7.07 14.80
N ARG A 555 27.25 6.67 13.81
CA ARG A 555 27.67 6.62 12.39
C ARG A 555 27.97 8.00 11.81
N LEU A 556 27.22 9.02 12.23
CA LEU A 556 27.48 10.41 11.84
C LEU A 556 28.79 10.94 12.44
N LEU A 557 29.06 10.68 13.73
CA LEU A 557 30.33 11.02 14.40
C LEU A 557 31.53 10.27 13.80
N GLN A 558 31.29 9.07 13.25
CA GLN A 558 32.28 8.28 12.51
C GLN A 558 32.43 8.70 11.04
N HIS A 559 31.62 9.66 10.55
CA HIS A 559 31.61 10.11 9.16
C HIS A 559 31.39 8.97 8.15
N GLN A 560 30.43 8.08 8.44
CA GLN A 560 30.15 6.93 7.60
C GLN A 560 29.28 7.32 6.40
N GLN A 561 29.88 7.31 5.20
CA GLN A 561 29.26 7.80 3.97
C GLN A 561 27.87 7.22 3.69
N PRO A 562 27.59 5.91 3.85
CA PRO A 562 26.26 5.38 3.57
C PRO A 562 25.14 6.00 4.41
N VAL A 563 25.44 6.44 5.64
CA VAL A 563 24.47 7.13 6.50
C VAL A 563 24.35 8.60 6.12
N LEU A 564 25.44 9.23 5.70
CA LEU A 564 25.44 10.61 5.20
C LEU A 564 24.65 10.75 3.90
N ASP A 565 24.67 9.73 3.03
CA ASP A 565 23.90 9.68 1.77
C ASP A 565 22.37 9.57 1.98
N LEU A 566 21.90 9.41 3.23
CA LEU A 566 20.48 9.52 3.58
C LEU A 566 20.03 10.97 3.85
N PHE A 567 20.96 11.92 3.89
CA PHE A 567 20.73 13.34 4.14
C PHE A 567 20.96 14.16 2.86
N ASP A 568 20.49 15.42 2.86
CA ASP A 568 20.80 16.37 1.80
C ASP A 568 22.30 16.69 1.82
N GLY A 569 23.03 16.15 0.83
CA GLY A 569 24.48 16.26 0.74
C GLY A 569 25.03 17.69 0.73
N ARG A 570 24.21 18.71 0.43
CA ARG A 570 24.60 20.13 0.51
C ARG A 570 24.76 20.63 1.94
N HIS A 571 24.15 19.95 2.90
CA HIS A 571 24.05 20.34 4.31
C HIS A 571 24.68 19.28 5.24
N VAL A 572 25.71 18.58 4.75
CA VAL A 572 26.48 17.57 5.47
C VAL A 572 27.93 18.08 5.64
N PRO A 573 28.57 17.90 6.81
CA PRO A 573 29.95 18.34 6.98
C PRO A 573 30.92 17.55 6.10
N SER A 574 31.91 18.25 5.53
CA SER A 574 32.96 17.65 4.71
C SER A 574 33.93 16.74 5.48
N LYS A 575 33.95 16.84 6.81
CA LYS A 575 34.80 16.05 7.72
C LYS A 575 33.96 15.57 8.92
N ALA A 576 34.47 14.57 9.64
CA ALA A 576 33.84 14.08 10.86
C ALA A 576 33.65 15.20 11.89
N PRO A 577 32.40 15.50 12.33
CA PRO A 577 32.18 16.51 13.35
C PRO A 577 32.60 16.00 14.73
N ARG A 578 33.10 16.90 15.59
CA ARG A 578 33.43 16.52 16.98
C ARG A 578 32.22 16.31 17.86
N PHE A 579 31.15 17.09 17.63
CA PHE A 579 29.96 17.08 18.45
C PHE A 579 28.70 17.06 17.61
N ILE A 580 27.71 16.28 18.05
CA ILE A 580 26.36 16.25 17.49
C ILE A 580 25.36 16.40 18.62
N ARG A 581 24.27 17.13 18.35
CA ARG A 581 23.07 17.20 19.21
C ARG A 581 21.81 17.11 18.36
N ALA A 582 20.65 17.02 19.00
CA ALA A 582 19.38 17.18 18.30
C ALA A 582 18.44 18.10 19.09
N SER A 583 17.91 19.10 18.41
CA SER A 583 16.92 20.03 18.95
C SER A 583 15.52 19.65 18.49
N LEU A 584 14.52 19.89 19.34
CA LEU A 584 13.11 19.74 19.01
C LEU A 584 12.52 21.10 18.65
N TYR A 585 11.89 21.18 17.48
CA TYR A 585 11.21 22.38 17.00
C TYR A 585 9.73 22.14 16.83
N GLN A 586 8.93 23.18 17.10
CA GLN A 586 7.56 23.26 16.63
C GLN A 586 7.56 23.94 15.27
N PHE A 587 7.04 23.25 14.27
CA PHE A 587 6.78 23.82 12.95
C PHE A 587 5.31 24.22 12.87
N SER A 588 5.02 25.32 12.20
CA SER A 588 3.64 25.74 11.93
C SER A 588 3.55 26.38 10.55
N TYR A 589 2.43 26.16 9.86
CA TYR A 589 2.22 26.81 8.58
C TYR A 589 2.06 28.32 8.74
N THR A 590 2.62 29.04 7.79
CA THR A 590 2.31 30.46 7.60
C THR A 590 0.90 30.61 7.02
N ARG A 591 0.26 31.75 7.27
CA ARG A 591 -0.99 32.12 6.60
C ARG A 591 -0.69 33.06 5.44
N LEU A 592 -1.51 33.00 4.39
CA LEU A 592 -1.58 34.03 3.36
C LEU A 592 -1.94 35.36 4.02
N SER A 593 -0.92 36.19 4.28
CA SER A 593 -1.09 37.57 4.74
C SER A 593 -0.83 38.49 3.56
N THR A 594 -1.68 39.49 3.38
CA THR A 594 -1.52 40.56 2.38
C THR A 594 -0.24 41.39 2.58
N LYS A 595 0.50 41.19 3.70
CA LYS A 595 1.71 41.95 4.07
C LYS A 595 2.95 41.09 4.36
N SER A 596 2.92 39.76 4.18
CA SER A 596 4.09 38.91 4.45
C SER A 596 5.05 38.87 3.26
N THR A 597 6.22 39.47 3.41
CA THR A 597 7.28 39.55 2.39
C THR A 597 8.10 38.27 2.21
N SER A 598 8.04 37.29 3.13
CA SER A 598 9.00 36.18 3.10
C SER A 598 8.62 35.00 2.20
N GLY A 599 7.33 34.87 1.83
CA GLY A 599 6.84 33.75 1.03
C GLY A 599 7.11 32.34 1.62
N ALA A 600 7.58 32.21 2.86
CA ALA A 600 7.93 30.92 3.46
C ALA A 600 6.68 30.09 3.76
N PHE A 601 6.77 28.77 3.64
CA PHE A 601 5.67 27.85 4.01
C PHE A 601 5.57 27.63 5.52
N TRP A 602 6.72 27.67 6.20
CA TRP A 602 6.84 27.35 7.62
C TRP A 602 7.35 28.52 8.45
N LYS A 603 6.84 28.61 9.67
CA LYS A 603 7.52 29.21 10.81
C LYS A 603 7.95 28.10 11.75
N ARG A 604 9.10 28.25 12.41
CA ARG A 604 9.58 27.29 13.41
C ARG A 604 10.01 27.98 14.70
N GLU A 605 9.76 27.31 15.82
CA GLU A 605 10.15 27.75 17.16
C GLU A 605 10.83 26.59 17.89
N ARG A 606 11.96 26.87 18.56
CA ARG A 606 12.69 25.84 19.30
C ARG A 606 11.97 25.53 20.61
N LEU A 607 11.59 24.27 20.81
CA LEU A 607 10.93 23.81 22.03
C LEU A 607 11.93 23.37 23.11
N GLY A 608 13.12 22.91 22.71
CA GLY A 608 14.16 22.43 23.63
C GLY A 608 15.06 21.38 23.00
N ASP A 609 15.83 20.69 23.83
CA ASP A 609 16.71 19.59 23.41
C ASP A 609 15.93 18.27 23.30
N TYR A 610 16.13 17.55 22.18
CA TYR A 610 15.65 16.18 22.00
C TYR A 610 16.73 15.16 22.34
N PHE A 611 17.98 15.48 22.00
CA PHE A 611 19.16 14.65 22.20
C PHE A 611 20.30 15.56 22.67
N SER A 612 20.90 15.24 23.81
CA SER A 612 22.00 16.03 24.37
C SER A 612 23.23 16.01 23.47
N VAL A 613 24.18 16.90 23.74
CA VAL A 613 25.45 16.94 23.01
C VAL A 613 26.25 15.67 23.30
N PHE A 614 26.69 14.98 22.25
CA PHE A 614 27.62 13.86 22.35
C PHE A 614 28.82 14.04 21.43
N SER A 615 29.96 13.55 21.90
CA SER A 615 31.15 13.28 21.10
C SER A 615 31.33 11.76 20.95
N LEU A 616 32.20 11.34 20.02
CA LEU A 616 32.44 9.92 19.73
C LEU A 616 32.86 9.12 20.98
N ASN A 617 33.63 9.74 21.88
CA ASN A 617 34.19 9.12 23.07
C ASN A 617 33.35 9.38 24.34
N ALA A 618 32.14 9.94 24.20
CA ALA A 618 31.29 10.24 25.35
C ALA A 618 30.83 8.94 26.05
N PRO A 619 31.11 8.76 27.37
CA PRO A 619 30.77 7.53 28.09
C PRO A 619 29.30 7.15 28.00
N HIS A 620 28.40 8.13 28.13
CA HIS A 620 26.97 7.89 28.09
C HIS A 620 26.46 7.39 26.72
N LEU A 621 27.07 7.79 25.60
CA LEU A 621 26.73 7.23 24.28
C LEU A 621 27.13 5.76 24.22
N GLN A 622 28.33 5.43 24.69
CA GLN A 622 28.85 4.06 24.71
C GLN A 622 28.01 3.15 25.62
N ASP A 623 27.63 3.63 26.81
CA ASP A 623 26.80 2.89 27.75
C ASP A 623 25.40 2.64 27.20
N LYS A 624 24.78 3.63 26.56
CA LYS A 624 23.48 3.45 25.89
C LYS A 624 23.56 2.46 24.75
N LEU A 625 24.62 2.50 23.92
CA LEU A 625 24.84 1.53 22.85
C LEU A 625 25.02 0.10 23.42
N LYS A 626 25.69 -0.08 24.56
CA LYS A 626 25.76 -1.36 25.26
C LYS A 626 24.38 -1.79 25.77
N GLN A 627 23.62 -0.90 26.39
CA GLN A 627 22.29 -1.18 26.95
C GLN A 627 21.29 -1.64 25.88
N ILE A 628 21.33 -1.04 24.68
CA ILE A 628 20.47 -1.46 23.56
C ILE A 628 20.96 -2.74 22.86
N GLY A 629 22.08 -3.32 23.30
CA GLY A 629 22.68 -4.51 22.72
C GLY A 629 23.38 -4.26 21.38
N TYR A 630 23.79 -3.01 21.08
CA TYR A 630 24.49 -2.69 19.84
C TYR A 630 25.89 -3.30 19.77
N TRP A 631 26.54 -3.47 20.93
CA TRP A 631 27.87 -4.02 21.11
C TRP A 631 27.89 -5.43 21.75
N ALA A 632 26.74 -6.06 21.99
CA ALA A 632 26.61 -7.23 22.87
C ALA A 632 26.86 -8.61 22.21
N ALA A 633 27.51 -8.65 21.05
CA ALA A 633 28.12 -9.88 20.56
C ALA A 633 29.63 -9.67 20.64
N ASP A 634 30.30 -10.53 21.41
CA ASP A 634 31.74 -10.58 21.58
C ASP A 634 32.47 -10.20 20.28
N GLN A 635 33.33 -9.18 20.38
CA GLN A 635 34.33 -8.85 19.36
C GLN A 635 35.47 -9.89 19.32
N THR A 636 35.34 -10.98 20.07
CA THR A 636 36.28 -12.09 20.16
C THR A 636 35.83 -13.22 19.23
N GLU A 637 36.66 -13.48 18.20
CA GLU A 637 36.82 -14.77 17.50
C GLU A 637 35.96 -15.16 16.28
N THR A 638 35.14 -14.28 15.68
CA THR A 638 34.58 -14.57 14.33
C THR A 638 34.67 -13.43 13.32
N ALA A 639 35.76 -12.66 13.36
CA ALA A 639 36.36 -12.15 12.13
C ALA A 639 37.01 -13.34 11.37
N ARG A 640 36.22 -14.36 11.03
CA ARG A 640 36.63 -15.28 9.98
C ARG A 640 36.48 -14.48 8.70
N ASP A 641 37.60 -14.29 8.01
CA ASP A 641 37.67 -13.88 6.61
C ASP A 641 36.58 -14.60 5.81
N THR A 642 35.39 -14.01 5.77
CA THR A 642 34.28 -14.47 4.94
C THR A 642 34.33 -13.58 3.72
N HIS A 643 35.43 -13.71 2.98
CA HIS A 643 35.44 -13.26 1.61
C HIS A 643 34.26 -13.95 0.92
N SER A 644 33.36 -13.16 0.35
CA SER A 644 32.29 -13.67 -0.50
C SER A 644 32.92 -14.50 -1.61
N TRP A 645 32.78 -15.82 -1.55
CA TRP A 645 33.35 -16.69 -2.59
C TRP A 645 32.70 -16.42 -3.96
N ASN A 646 31.49 -15.86 -3.95
CA ASN A 646 30.79 -15.39 -5.15
C ASN A 646 31.17 -13.94 -5.49
N TRP A 647 32.45 -13.71 -5.74
CA TRP A 647 33.00 -12.38 -6.04
C TRP A 647 32.37 -11.74 -7.27
N LEU A 648 32.02 -12.54 -8.30
CA LEU A 648 31.42 -12.04 -9.54
C LEU A 648 30.02 -11.46 -9.29
N MET A 649 29.17 -12.18 -8.57
CA MET A 649 27.83 -11.68 -8.21
C MET A 649 27.94 -10.40 -7.38
N ARG A 650 28.84 -10.38 -6.39
CA ARG A 650 29.08 -9.19 -5.57
C ARG A 650 29.53 -8.00 -6.42
N TRP A 651 30.49 -8.20 -7.31
CA TRP A 651 30.97 -7.15 -8.22
C TRP A 651 29.85 -6.61 -9.11
N LEU A 652 28.99 -7.48 -9.66
CA LEU A 652 27.83 -7.07 -10.45
C LEU A 652 26.84 -6.23 -9.63
N LEU A 653 26.54 -6.66 -8.40
CA LEU A 653 25.64 -5.93 -7.50
C LEU A 653 26.21 -4.56 -7.15
N ASP A 654 27.50 -4.49 -6.80
CA ASP A 654 28.20 -3.25 -6.49
C ASP A 654 28.25 -2.31 -7.71
N ALA A 655 28.41 -2.86 -8.92
CA ALA A 655 28.38 -2.08 -10.16
C ALA A 655 27.00 -1.45 -10.40
N VAL A 656 25.92 -2.23 -10.21
CA VAL A 656 24.54 -1.73 -10.30
C VAL A 656 24.29 -0.66 -9.23
N ARG A 657 24.73 -0.90 -7.99
CA ARG A 657 24.61 0.05 -6.87
C ARG A 657 25.26 1.39 -7.18
N ARG A 658 26.51 1.38 -7.66
CA ARG A 658 27.26 2.61 -8.02
C ARG A 658 26.61 3.38 -9.14
N PHE A 659 26.01 2.70 -10.12
CA PHE A 659 25.26 3.35 -11.18
C PHE A 659 23.98 3.98 -10.62
N VAL A 660 23.19 3.20 -9.87
CA VAL A 660 21.89 3.62 -9.36
C VAL A 660 22.01 4.71 -8.27
N SER A 661 23.07 4.71 -7.46
CA SER A 661 23.29 5.71 -6.41
C SER A 661 23.49 7.12 -6.93
N THR A 662 23.79 7.29 -8.22
CA THR A 662 23.84 8.62 -8.87
C THR A 662 22.45 9.23 -9.11
N ILE A 663 21.39 8.42 -9.01
CA ILE A 663 20.00 8.80 -9.28
C ILE A 663 19.24 8.87 -7.96
N GLU A 664 18.60 10.00 -7.70
CA GLU A 664 17.70 10.15 -6.56
C GLU A 664 16.57 9.09 -6.60
N GLY A 665 16.24 8.49 -5.45
CA GLY A 665 15.27 7.40 -5.38
C GLY A 665 13.88 7.75 -5.93
N SER A 666 13.44 9.00 -5.78
CA SER A 666 12.17 9.50 -6.32
C SER A 666 12.11 9.43 -7.85
N TYR A 667 13.19 9.86 -8.53
CA TYR A 667 13.33 9.79 -9.98
C TYR A 667 13.51 8.36 -10.46
N LEU A 668 14.23 7.51 -9.72
CA LEU A 668 14.41 6.11 -10.09
C LEU A 668 13.08 5.35 -10.11
N VAL A 669 12.26 5.47 -9.06
CA VAL A 669 10.93 4.83 -9.00
C VAL A 669 10.05 5.33 -10.14
N THR A 670 10.00 6.66 -10.35
CA THR A 670 9.19 7.27 -11.40
C THR A 670 9.66 6.85 -12.79
N GLY A 671 10.97 6.85 -13.04
CA GLY A 671 11.59 6.48 -14.31
C GLY A 671 11.30 5.02 -14.68
N LEU A 672 11.40 4.09 -13.73
CA LEU A 672 11.05 2.68 -13.97
C LEU A 672 9.57 2.50 -14.29
N LEU A 673 8.67 3.22 -13.62
CA LEU A 673 7.24 3.18 -13.94
C LEU A 673 6.94 3.77 -15.32
N VAL A 674 7.57 4.88 -15.69
CA VAL A 674 7.44 5.50 -17.01
C VAL A 674 7.99 4.57 -18.10
N ALA A 675 9.13 3.90 -17.85
CA ALA A 675 9.68 2.90 -18.76
C ALA A 675 8.71 1.73 -18.96
N ALA A 676 8.11 1.23 -17.88
CA ALA A 676 7.10 0.17 -17.97
C ALA A 676 5.88 0.61 -18.79
N VAL A 677 5.33 1.80 -18.54
CA VAL A 677 4.21 2.36 -19.31
C VAL A 677 4.57 2.50 -20.79
N SER A 678 5.79 2.97 -21.09
CA SER A 678 6.27 3.13 -22.46
C SER A 678 6.41 1.79 -23.19
N LEU A 679 6.92 0.76 -22.52
CA LEU A 679 6.97 -0.61 -23.07
C LEU A 679 5.58 -1.17 -23.35
N ILE A 680 4.63 -0.98 -22.42
CA ILE A 680 3.24 -1.42 -22.59
C ILE A 680 2.60 -0.71 -23.78
N TYR A 681 2.85 0.59 -23.92
CA TYR A 681 2.36 1.39 -25.04
C TYR A 681 2.97 0.90 -26.37
N SER A 682 4.29 0.70 -26.43
CA SER A 682 4.98 0.20 -27.62
C SER A 682 4.48 -1.19 -28.06
N GLN A 683 4.34 -2.12 -27.12
CA GLN A 683 3.83 -3.48 -27.41
C GLN A 683 2.42 -3.46 -28.01
N ARG A 684 1.58 -2.50 -27.63
CA ARG A 684 0.23 -2.32 -28.18
C ARG A 684 0.21 -1.75 -29.60
N HIS A 685 1.22 -0.97 -29.97
CA HIS A 685 1.29 -0.31 -31.27
C HIS A 685 2.11 -1.10 -32.31
N GLN A 686 2.97 -2.04 -31.90
CA GLN A 686 3.76 -2.90 -32.80
C GLN A 686 2.97 -4.09 -33.40
N SER A 687 1.67 -4.21 -33.13
CA SER A 687 0.80 -5.23 -33.75
C SER A 687 -0.23 -4.53 -34.63
N PRO A 688 0.11 -4.17 -35.90
CA PRO A 688 0.07 -5.14 -37.01
C PRO A 688 0.99 -4.78 -38.22
N THR A 689 2.11 -5.48 -38.43
CA THR A 689 2.80 -5.43 -39.75
C THR A 689 3.59 -6.70 -40.14
N GLU A 690 3.90 -7.62 -39.22
CA GLU A 690 4.72 -8.82 -39.54
C GLU A 690 3.93 -10.11 -39.77
N LYS A 691 2.77 -10.01 -40.42
CA LYS A 691 2.11 -11.16 -41.05
C LYS A 691 1.61 -10.77 -42.44
N GLN A 692 2.54 -10.60 -43.37
CA GLN A 692 2.30 -10.74 -44.80
C GLN A 692 3.22 -11.83 -45.33
#